data_AF-A0A9D7N769-F1
#
_entry.id   AF-A0A9D7N769-F1
#
_cell.length_a   1.000
_cell.length_b   1.000
_cell.length_c   1.000
_cell.angle_alpha   90.00
_cell.angle_beta   90.00
_cell.angle_gamma   90.00
#
_symmetry.space_group_name_H-M   'P 1'
#
loop_
_entity.id
_entity.type
_entity.pdbx_description
1 polymer ?
#
loop_
_entity_poly.entity_id
_entity_poly.type
_entity_poly.pdbx_seq_one_letter_code
_entity_poly.pdbx_strand_id
1 'polypeptide(L)'
;MLREVFGHAELRPAQQHALEPILAGRDTAVVLPTGSGKSLLYQLTGMLRGGTTLVISPLIALMKDQVDALRARGIAAAALHSAQSADELREALNALRAGELRFVYAAPERILTQGFLSALPPEKLALVAVDEAHCASQWGHDFRPEYLRIGAFLERVGRPQTLALTATATPTVRADLCAILGLRDPAVIVTGFDRPNLACRVQKVRGGAEREQALVELVKQSAVRRGAALVYAGSRKNAEAAHEALERAGLRCGVYHGGLDAAARNAVQERFAKKELDLIAATNAFGMGIDRADVRLVAHVDLPGSLEAYYQEIGRAGRDGQPAEAVLLFSEQSVRLQEFLIDLSHPDPALVRRVYDLLCSADEESFAPTPHELSAALTEPSHRVDAAANRLIGAGLARRVQEGRIALDEQATVRYEDVLDERTLRARRTADERKLDTMVRYARGRRCRRDAILGYFESDEFAGEVGSEGCGRCDVCRGEGQGVPRALTEPEIVELQKILSGVVRARGRAGKAKIAAMLIGAKTKEIVGTWLQELSTYGILPQLTREEVYARIDVLVDAGLLESVGERYPVLGATGEGLAAMRREIAVELPWPQAEPEMPRASVTRERRSEKSGARAERAAAASAAEETWSREQQALAEALRVFRLQRARDEALPAYMVFSNRTLEDLVERRPTSLAELGAVYGLGPTKLASFGDELLALLRAQLAAPR
;
A
#
# COMPACT_ATOMS: atom_id res chain seq x y z
N MET A 1 -10.97 -39.87 -9.50
CA MET A 1 -10.37 -38.52 -9.73
C MET A 1 -10.13 -37.71 -8.45
N LEU A 2 -11.17 -37.17 -7.78
CA LEU A 2 -10.98 -36.32 -6.58
C LEU A 2 -10.18 -37.00 -5.46
N ARG A 3 -10.56 -38.23 -5.10
CA ARG A 3 -9.86 -39.06 -4.09
C ARG A 3 -8.53 -39.61 -4.62
N GLU A 4 -8.55 -40.21 -5.81
CA GLU A 4 -7.40 -40.96 -6.36
C GLU A 4 -6.25 -40.08 -6.86
N VAL A 5 -6.55 -38.91 -7.45
CA VAL A 5 -5.53 -38.04 -8.09
C VAL A 5 -5.20 -36.85 -7.20
N PHE A 6 -6.23 -36.19 -6.64
CA PHE A 6 -6.04 -34.98 -5.82
C PHE A 6 -5.96 -35.26 -4.32
N GLY A 7 -6.30 -36.47 -3.86
CA GLY A 7 -6.18 -36.86 -2.45
C GLY A 7 -7.23 -36.22 -1.54
N HIS A 8 -8.32 -35.67 -2.10
CA HIS A 8 -9.39 -35.05 -1.31
C HIS A 8 -10.54 -36.04 -1.07
N ALA A 9 -10.98 -36.16 0.19
CA ALA A 9 -12.08 -37.06 0.54
C ALA A 9 -13.41 -36.61 -0.06
N GLU A 10 -13.70 -35.31 0.00
CA GLU A 10 -14.97 -34.68 -0.39
C GLU A 10 -14.73 -33.26 -0.94
N LEU A 11 -15.69 -32.76 -1.72
CA LEU A 11 -15.74 -31.37 -2.17
C LEU A 11 -16.29 -30.49 -1.05
N ARG A 12 -15.80 -29.26 -0.95
CA ARG A 12 -16.43 -28.25 -0.09
C ARG A 12 -17.75 -27.79 -0.71
N PRO A 13 -18.75 -27.34 0.09
CA PRO A 13 -20.04 -26.89 -0.43
C PRO A 13 -19.92 -25.83 -1.54
N ALA A 14 -19.06 -24.83 -1.32
CA ALA A 14 -18.72 -23.80 -2.29
C ALA A 14 -18.16 -24.35 -3.62
N GLN A 15 -17.33 -25.40 -3.55
CA GLN A 15 -16.75 -26.03 -4.73
C GLN A 15 -17.80 -26.85 -5.48
N GLN A 16 -18.67 -27.56 -4.76
CA GLN A 16 -19.75 -28.35 -5.35
C GLN A 16 -20.73 -27.45 -6.11
N HIS A 17 -21.14 -26.34 -5.51
CA HIS A 17 -22.02 -25.37 -6.16
C HIS A 17 -21.38 -24.75 -7.41
N ALA A 18 -20.07 -24.43 -7.35
CA ALA A 18 -19.36 -23.92 -8.53
C ALA A 18 -19.16 -24.98 -9.62
N LEU A 19 -18.92 -26.24 -9.26
CA LEU A 19 -18.66 -27.31 -10.23
C LEU A 19 -19.88 -27.70 -11.05
N GLU A 20 -21.10 -27.55 -10.53
CA GLU A 20 -22.32 -27.92 -11.25
C GLU A 20 -22.45 -27.24 -12.64
N PRO A 21 -22.44 -25.90 -12.78
CA PRO A 21 -22.47 -25.26 -14.09
C PRO A 21 -21.20 -25.51 -14.90
N ILE A 22 -20.04 -25.64 -14.25
CA ILE A 22 -18.75 -25.89 -14.91
C ILE A 22 -18.76 -27.26 -15.61
N LEU A 23 -19.22 -28.30 -14.92
CA LEU A 23 -19.31 -29.65 -15.48
C LEU A 23 -20.43 -29.77 -16.52
N ALA A 24 -21.44 -28.90 -16.49
CA ALA A 24 -22.43 -28.74 -17.56
C ALA A 24 -21.87 -28.05 -18.82
N GLY A 25 -20.63 -27.55 -18.79
CA GLY A 25 -19.97 -26.95 -19.96
C GLY A 25 -20.22 -25.46 -20.13
N ARG A 26 -20.82 -24.79 -19.14
CA ARG A 26 -21.08 -23.34 -19.19
C ARG A 26 -19.81 -22.56 -18.87
N ASP A 27 -19.65 -21.39 -19.50
CA ASP A 27 -18.70 -20.40 -19.00
C ASP A 27 -19.11 -20.01 -17.57
N THR A 28 -18.15 -19.79 -16.69
CA THR A 28 -18.46 -19.54 -15.27
C THR A 28 -17.54 -18.47 -14.69
N ALA A 29 -18.13 -17.46 -14.07
CA ALA A 29 -17.42 -16.50 -13.22
C ALA A 29 -17.57 -16.94 -11.76
N VAL A 30 -16.45 -17.20 -11.10
CA VAL A 30 -16.38 -17.83 -9.77
C VAL A 30 -15.69 -16.88 -8.79
N VAL A 31 -16.43 -16.42 -7.80
CA VAL A 31 -15.94 -15.58 -6.71
C VAL A 31 -16.01 -16.37 -5.41
N LEU A 32 -14.87 -16.97 -5.04
CA LEU A 32 -14.75 -17.77 -3.82
C LEU A 32 -13.63 -17.20 -2.94
N PRO A 33 -13.82 -17.06 -1.62
CA PRO A 33 -12.81 -16.51 -0.73
C PRO A 33 -11.49 -17.29 -0.79
N THR A 34 -10.40 -16.65 -0.37
CA THR A 34 -9.07 -17.29 -0.33
C THR A 34 -9.11 -18.57 0.51
N GLY A 35 -8.37 -19.59 0.08
CA GLY A 35 -8.36 -20.88 0.76
C GLY A 35 -9.54 -21.81 0.42
N SER A 36 -10.57 -21.37 -0.32
CA SER A 36 -11.71 -22.21 -0.74
C SER A 36 -11.39 -23.29 -1.77
N GLY A 37 -10.13 -23.35 -2.24
CA GLY A 37 -9.68 -24.33 -3.22
C GLY A 37 -10.17 -24.05 -4.64
N LYS A 38 -10.04 -22.79 -5.11
CA LYS A 38 -10.39 -22.38 -6.49
C LYS A 38 -9.64 -23.19 -7.54
N SER A 39 -8.36 -23.48 -7.30
CA SER A 39 -7.53 -24.25 -8.24
C SER A 39 -8.09 -25.62 -8.56
N LEU A 40 -8.72 -26.26 -7.58
CA LEU A 40 -9.33 -27.58 -7.76
C LEU A 40 -10.46 -27.55 -8.80
N LEU A 41 -11.17 -26.43 -8.98
CA LEU A 41 -12.29 -26.32 -9.92
C LEU A 41 -11.82 -26.53 -11.36
N TYR A 42 -10.80 -25.77 -11.78
CA TYR A 42 -10.26 -25.91 -13.13
C TYR A 42 -9.34 -27.12 -13.28
N GLN A 43 -8.65 -27.57 -12.22
CA GLN A 43 -7.83 -28.79 -12.29
C GLN A 43 -8.69 -30.06 -12.42
N LEU A 44 -9.76 -30.17 -11.64
CA LEU A 44 -10.67 -31.32 -11.75
C LEU A 44 -11.40 -31.33 -13.10
N THR A 45 -11.97 -30.19 -13.50
CA THR A 45 -12.65 -30.05 -14.80
C THR A 45 -11.68 -30.29 -15.95
N GLY A 46 -10.50 -29.69 -15.85
CA GLY A 46 -9.42 -29.84 -16.81
C GLY A 46 -8.89 -31.26 -16.89
N MET A 47 -9.04 -32.12 -15.87
CA MET A 47 -8.76 -33.55 -15.97
C MET A 47 -9.91 -34.34 -16.62
N LEU A 48 -11.16 -33.96 -16.35
CA LEU A 48 -12.34 -34.66 -16.88
C LEU A 48 -12.58 -34.42 -18.38
N ARG A 49 -12.21 -33.25 -18.91
CA ARG A 49 -12.57 -32.84 -20.28
C ARG A 49 -11.76 -33.45 -21.43
N GLY A 50 -10.65 -34.14 -21.17
CA GLY A 50 -9.67 -34.39 -22.25
C GLY A 50 -8.88 -33.11 -22.64
N GLY A 51 -7.89 -33.22 -23.54
CA GLY A 51 -7.10 -32.08 -24.03
C GLY A 51 -6.19 -31.32 -23.04
N THR A 52 -5.77 -30.13 -23.46
CA THR A 52 -4.95 -29.19 -22.70
C THR A 52 -5.85 -28.16 -22.01
N THR A 53 -5.58 -27.88 -20.74
CA THR A 53 -6.17 -26.77 -19.98
C THR A 53 -5.16 -25.63 -19.90
N LEU A 54 -5.53 -24.45 -20.38
CA LEU A 54 -4.73 -23.24 -20.25
C LEU A 54 -5.16 -22.46 -19.01
N VAL A 55 -4.24 -22.19 -18.10
CA VAL A 55 -4.46 -21.37 -16.91
C VAL A 55 -3.69 -20.06 -17.08
N ILE A 56 -4.40 -18.95 -17.23
CA ILE A 56 -3.83 -17.61 -17.33
C ILE A 56 -3.74 -17.06 -15.90
N SER A 57 -2.54 -16.70 -15.44
CA SER A 57 -2.31 -16.23 -14.06
C SER A 57 -1.27 -15.12 -14.04
N PRO A 58 -1.40 -14.08 -13.19
CA PRO A 58 -0.45 -12.96 -13.19
C PRO A 58 0.87 -13.30 -12.46
N LEU A 59 0.94 -14.42 -11.76
CA LEU A 59 1.91 -14.62 -10.68
C LEU A 59 2.82 -15.80 -10.93
N ILE A 60 4.06 -15.51 -11.31
CA ILE A 60 5.07 -16.51 -11.66
C ILE A 60 5.30 -17.53 -10.53
N ALA A 61 5.40 -17.06 -9.28
CA ALA A 61 5.59 -17.93 -8.12
C ALA A 61 4.43 -18.93 -7.96
N LEU A 62 3.19 -18.46 -8.08
CA LEU A 62 2.00 -19.32 -8.01
C LEU A 62 1.95 -20.33 -9.16
N MET A 63 2.29 -19.90 -10.38
CA MET A 63 2.37 -20.78 -11.54
C MET A 63 3.35 -21.93 -11.30
N LYS A 64 4.53 -21.63 -10.75
CA LYS A 64 5.55 -22.64 -10.42
C LYS A 64 5.02 -23.64 -9.38
N ASP A 65 4.49 -23.15 -8.27
CA ASP A 65 3.97 -24.01 -7.19
C ASP A 65 2.86 -24.95 -7.69
N GLN A 66 1.97 -24.46 -8.56
CA GLN A 66 0.90 -25.27 -9.15
C GLN A 66 1.45 -26.33 -10.14
N VAL A 67 2.41 -25.96 -10.98
CA VAL A 67 3.03 -26.88 -11.94
C VAL A 67 3.81 -27.98 -11.21
N ASP A 68 4.60 -27.63 -10.20
CA ASP A 68 5.36 -28.58 -9.40
C ASP A 68 4.42 -29.55 -8.66
N ALA A 69 3.31 -29.04 -8.10
CA ALA A 69 2.29 -29.87 -7.46
C ALA A 69 1.60 -30.84 -8.44
N LEU A 70 1.33 -30.43 -9.68
CA LEU A 70 0.75 -31.30 -10.71
C LEU A 70 1.76 -32.36 -11.18
N ARG A 71 3.02 -31.97 -11.42
CA ARG A 71 4.10 -32.89 -11.82
C ARG A 71 4.40 -33.95 -10.77
N ALA A 72 4.39 -33.57 -9.48
CA ALA A 72 4.53 -34.50 -8.38
C ALA A 72 3.44 -35.59 -8.34
N ARG A 73 2.29 -35.35 -9.00
CA ARG A 73 1.18 -36.29 -9.16
C ARG A 73 1.22 -37.03 -10.51
N GLY A 74 2.30 -36.90 -11.27
CA GLY A 74 2.45 -37.51 -12.60
C GLY A 74 1.64 -36.82 -13.70
N ILE A 75 1.14 -35.60 -13.48
CA ILE A 75 0.37 -34.84 -14.47
C ILE A 75 1.32 -33.95 -15.28
N ALA A 76 1.31 -34.10 -16.60
CA ALA A 76 2.11 -33.30 -17.50
C ALA A 76 1.66 -31.82 -17.47
N ALA A 77 2.49 -30.95 -16.89
CA ALA A 77 2.23 -29.53 -16.76
C ALA A 77 3.48 -28.70 -17.05
N ALA A 78 3.31 -27.47 -17.54
CA ALA A 78 4.37 -26.50 -17.73
C ALA A 78 3.91 -25.06 -17.43
N ALA A 79 4.85 -24.20 -17.05
CA ALA A 79 4.64 -22.76 -16.93
C ALA A 79 5.30 -22.01 -18.10
N LEU A 80 4.73 -20.87 -18.50
CA LEU A 80 5.19 -19.99 -19.58
C LEU A 80 5.18 -18.53 -19.10
N HIS A 81 6.35 -17.97 -18.80
CA HIS A 81 6.49 -16.60 -18.29
C HIS A 81 7.85 -15.96 -18.64
N SER A 82 8.02 -14.68 -18.31
CA SER A 82 9.21 -13.90 -18.68
C SER A 82 10.51 -14.30 -17.98
N ALA A 83 10.42 -14.85 -16.77
CA ALA A 83 11.60 -15.24 -16.00
C ALA A 83 12.25 -16.60 -16.41
N GLN A 84 11.77 -17.29 -17.45
CA GLN A 84 12.34 -18.57 -17.89
C GLN A 84 13.55 -18.38 -18.79
N SER A 85 14.44 -19.38 -18.81
CA SER A 85 15.51 -19.45 -19.81
C SER A 85 14.92 -19.69 -21.22
N ALA A 86 15.70 -19.36 -22.25
CA ALA A 86 15.29 -19.60 -23.63
C ALA A 86 15.05 -21.10 -23.91
N ASP A 87 15.84 -21.98 -23.28
CA ASP A 87 15.74 -23.43 -23.46
C ASP A 87 14.50 -23.98 -22.76
N GLU A 88 14.23 -23.58 -21.51
CA GLU A 88 13.02 -23.98 -20.77
C GLU A 88 11.75 -23.57 -21.52
N LEU A 89 11.74 -22.35 -22.07
CA LEU A 89 10.61 -21.85 -22.86
C LEU A 89 10.44 -22.68 -24.14
N ARG A 90 11.53 -23.00 -24.82
CA ARG A 90 11.51 -23.79 -26.07
C ARG A 90 10.99 -25.21 -25.83
N GLU A 91 11.44 -25.86 -24.77
CA GLU A 91 10.98 -27.18 -24.35
C GLU A 91 9.47 -27.17 -24.05
N ALA A 92 9.00 -26.22 -23.26
CA ALA A 92 7.59 -26.09 -22.92
C ALA A 92 6.71 -25.86 -24.16
N LEU A 93 7.15 -25.00 -25.09
CA LEU A 93 6.42 -24.76 -26.35
C LEU A 93 6.42 -25.99 -27.27
N ASN A 94 7.49 -26.79 -27.30
CA ASN A 94 7.53 -28.01 -28.08
C ASN A 94 6.59 -29.09 -27.52
N ALA A 95 6.57 -29.28 -26.19
CA ALA A 95 5.64 -30.19 -25.52
C ALA A 95 4.17 -29.76 -25.70
N LEU A 96 3.92 -28.43 -25.69
CA LEU A 96 2.60 -27.88 -26.01
C LEU A 96 2.18 -28.21 -27.45
N ARG A 97 3.09 -28.01 -28.42
CA ARG A 97 2.84 -28.31 -29.84
C ARG A 97 2.58 -29.79 -30.09
N ALA A 98 3.29 -30.67 -29.39
CA ALA A 98 3.05 -32.11 -29.43
C ALA A 98 1.69 -32.49 -28.80
N GLY A 99 1.12 -31.62 -27.94
CA GLY A 99 -0.10 -31.89 -27.19
C GLY A 99 0.12 -32.86 -26.02
N GLU A 100 1.35 -32.88 -25.49
CA GLU A 100 1.73 -33.74 -24.35
C GLU A 100 1.32 -33.11 -23.01
N LEU A 101 1.11 -31.79 -22.98
CA LEU A 101 0.78 -31.06 -21.77
C LEU A 101 -0.72 -31.10 -21.47
N ARG A 102 -1.05 -31.55 -20.25
CA ARG A 102 -2.40 -31.50 -19.70
C ARG A 102 -2.75 -30.11 -19.19
N PHE A 103 -1.79 -29.45 -18.53
CA PHE A 103 -1.95 -28.10 -17.99
C PHE A 103 -0.83 -27.19 -18.48
N VAL A 104 -1.21 -25.99 -18.92
CA VAL A 104 -0.26 -24.92 -19.26
C VAL A 104 -0.62 -23.71 -18.43
N TYR A 105 0.28 -23.29 -17.55
CA TYR A 105 0.16 -22.03 -16.83
C TYR A 105 0.89 -20.96 -17.62
N ALA A 106 0.25 -19.83 -17.92
CA ALA A 106 0.85 -18.78 -18.73
C ALA A 106 0.58 -17.40 -18.15
N ALA A 107 1.60 -16.54 -18.20
CA ALA A 107 1.43 -15.13 -17.93
C ALA A 107 0.62 -14.47 -19.07
N PRO A 108 -0.23 -13.44 -18.77
CA PRO A 108 -1.08 -12.79 -19.77
C PRO A 108 -0.32 -12.24 -20.98
N GLU A 109 0.88 -11.69 -20.76
CA GLU A 109 1.74 -11.18 -21.83
C GLU A 109 2.26 -12.29 -22.75
N ARG A 110 2.37 -13.54 -22.27
CA ARG A 110 2.92 -14.66 -23.03
C ARG A 110 1.92 -15.29 -23.99
N ILE A 111 0.64 -15.35 -23.62
CA ILE A 111 -0.40 -15.96 -24.46
C ILE A 111 -0.63 -15.20 -25.78
N LEU A 112 -0.17 -13.94 -25.85
CA LEU A 112 -0.32 -13.07 -27.01
C LEU A 112 0.87 -13.16 -27.98
N THR A 113 1.92 -13.89 -27.62
CA THR A 113 3.12 -14.01 -28.45
C THR A 113 2.88 -14.93 -29.65
N GLN A 114 3.50 -14.60 -30.79
CA GLN A 114 3.48 -15.44 -32.00
C GLN A 114 3.95 -16.88 -31.74
N GLY A 115 4.98 -17.04 -30.90
CA GLY A 115 5.53 -18.35 -30.53
C GLY A 115 4.52 -19.22 -29.78
N PHE A 116 3.77 -18.64 -28.83
CA PHE A 116 2.72 -19.34 -28.11
C PHE A 116 1.56 -19.74 -29.03
N LEU A 117 1.06 -18.77 -29.81
CA LEU A 117 -0.07 -19.00 -30.71
C LEU A 117 0.22 -20.05 -31.79
N SER A 118 1.48 -20.15 -32.24
CA SER A 118 1.92 -21.18 -33.19
C SER A 118 2.19 -22.54 -32.54
N ALA A 119 2.41 -22.57 -31.22
CA ALA A 119 2.63 -23.79 -30.46
C ALA A 119 1.31 -24.38 -29.92
N LEU A 120 0.27 -23.59 -29.75
CA LEU A 120 -1.01 -24.02 -29.20
C LEU A 120 -1.94 -24.54 -30.31
N PRO A 121 -2.18 -25.86 -30.42
CA PRO A 121 -3.20 -26.40 -31.31
C PRO A 121 -4.60 -26.07 -30.76
N PRO A 122 -5.40 -25.19 -31.39
CA PRO A 122 -6.68 -24.73 -30.85
C PRO A 122 -7.66 -25.88 -30.58
N GLU A 123 -7.65 -26.91 -31.42
CA GLU A 123 -8.50 -28.09 -31.31
C GLU A 123 -8.20 -28.97 -30.08
N LYS A 124 -7.01 -28.84 -29.48
CA LYS A 124 -6.67 -29.57 -28.24
C LYS A 124 -6.97 -28.75 -26.98
N LEU A 125 -7.34 -27.47 -27.10
CA LEU A 125 -7.63 -26.62 -25.96
C LEU A 125 -9.03 -26.89 -25.44
N ALA A 126 -9.12 -27.61 -24.33
CA ALA A 126 -10.40 -28.07 -23.77
C ALA A 126 -11.02 -27.09 -22.78
N LEU A 127 -10.18 -26.30 -22.09
CA LEU A 127 -10.61 -25.40 -21.02
C LEU A 127 -9.62 -24.24 -20.91
N VAL A 128 -10.14 -23.02 -20.72
CA VAL A 128 -9.35 -21.87 -20.30
C VAL A 128 -9.80 -21.43 -18.92
N ALA A 129 -8.85 -21.29 -18.00
CA ALA A 129 -9.07 -20.71 -16.69
C ALA A 129 -8.30 -19.41 -16.58
N VAL A 130 -8.98 -18.31 -16.28
CA VAL A 130 -8.40 -17.01 -15.95
C VAL A 130 -8.38 -16.89 -14.44
N ASP A 131 -7.21 -17.13 -13.84
CA ASP A 131 -7.01 -16.98 -12.40
C ASP A 131 -6.73 -15.52 -12.05
N GLU A 132 -7.09 -15.13 -10.82
CA GLU A 132 -7.13 -13.73 -10.39
C GLU A 132 -7.80 -12.79 -11.42
N ALA A 133 -8.93 -13.24 -11.97
CA ALA A 133 -9.63 -12.58 -13.06
C ALA A 133 -9.94 -11.10 -12.78
N HIS A 134 -10.09 -10.70 -11.50
CA HIS A 134 -10.26 -9.30 -11.09
C HIS A 134 -9.22 -8.34 -11.71
N CYS A 135 -8.02 -8.83 -12.07
CA CYS A 135 -7.00 -8.05 -12.78
C CYS A 135 -7.47 -7.51 -14.14
N ALA A 136 -8.47 -8.12 -14.77
CA ALA A 136 -9.03 -7.64 -16.03
C ALA A 136 -9.83 -6.34 -15.86
N SER A 137 -10.50 -6.17 -14.71
CA SER A 137 -11.36 -5.01 -14.48
C SER A 137 -10.55 -3.82 -13.97
N GLN A 138 -10.77 -2.65 -14.57
CA GLN A 138 -10.19 -1.39 -14.08
C GLN A 138 -10.74 -0.99 -12.70
N TRP A 139 -11.89 -1.54 -12.32
CA TRP A 139 -12.51 -1.38 -11.01
C TRP A 139 -11.97 -2.39 -9.98
N GLY A 140 -11.14 -3.34 -10.42
CA GLY A 140 -10.38 -4.24 -9.55
C GLY A 140 -9.27 -3.50 -8.79
N HIS A 141 -8.73 -4.16 -7.77
CA HIS A 141 -7.67 -3.59 -6.91
C HIS A 141 -6.25 -3.84 -7.44
N ASP A 142 -6.06 -4.76 -8.40
CA ASP A 142 -4.77 -5.03 -9.08
C ASP A 142 -4.98 -5.10 -10.61
N PHE A 143 -5.42 -4.00 -11.22
CA PHE A 143 -5.69 -3.94 -12.65
C PHE A 143 -4.42 -4.14 -13.49
N ARG A 144 -4.50 -5.03 -14.49
CA ARG A 144 -3.40 -5.36 -15.43
C ARG A 144 -3.88 -5.22 -16.88
N PRO A 145 -3.35 -4.26 -17.65
CA PRO A 145 -3.79 -4.01 -19.03
C PRO A 145 -3.77 -5.24 -19.95
N GLU A 146 -2.84 -6.16 -19.74
CA GLU A 146 -2.67 -7.38 -20.55
C GLU A 146 -3.89 -8.29 -20.48
N TYR A 147 -4.65 -8.26 -19.38
CA TYR A 147 -5.88 -9.04 -19.23
C TYR A 147 -6.99 -8.57 -20.17
N LEU A 148 -7.01 -7.29 -20.58
CA LEU A 148 -8.00 -6.78 -21.54
C LEU A 148 -7.91 -7.49 -22.91
N ARG A 149 -6.76 -8.09 -23.21
CA ARG A 149 -6.51 -8.79 -24.48
C ARG A 149 -6.93 -10.26 -24.45
N ILE A 150 -7.33 -10.80 -23.29
CA ILE A 150 -7.73 -12.19 -23.15
C ILE A 150 -9.00 -12.49 -23.97
N GLY A 151 -9.99 -11.60 -23.98
CA GLY A 151 -11.21 -11.80 -24.79
C GLY A 151 -10.90 -11.99 -26.28
N ALA A 152 -10.03 -11.14 -26.84
CA ALA A 152 -9.59 -11.27 -28.23
C ALA A 152 -8.77 -12.55 -28.48
N PHE A 153 -7.97 -12.98 -27.51
CA PHE A 153 -7.28 -14.27 -27.57
C PHE A 153 -8.28 -15.44 -27.61
N LEU A 154 -9.31 -15.43 -26.75
CA LEU A 154 -10.34 -16.46 -26.70
C LEU A 154 -11.07 -16.61 -28.05
N GLU A 155 -11.43 -15.50 -28.69
CA GLU A 155 -12.00 -15.50 -30.05
C GLU A 155 -11.07 -16.20 -31.05
N ARG A 156 -9.77 -15.88 -31.01
CA ARG A 156 -8.77 -16.45 -31.94
C ARG A 156 -8.58 -17.96 -31.77
N VAL A 157 -8.74 -18.50 -30.57
CA VAL A 157 -8.56 -19.93 -30.28
C VAL A 157 -9.87 -20.73 -30.31
N GLY A 158 -10.93 -20.17 -30.89
CA GLY A 158 -12.19 -20.90 -31.10
C GLY A 158 -13.11 -20.95 -29.88
N ARG A 159 -12.86 -20.12 -28.87
CA ARG A 159 -13.72 -19.93 -27.69
C ARG A 159 -14.03 -21.23 -26.92
N PRO A 160 -12.99 -21.89 -26.38
CA PRO A 160 -13.18 -22.99 -25.44
C PRO A 160 -13.96 -22.52 -24.20
N GLN A 161 -14.52 -23.47 -23.46
CA GLN A 161 -15.15 -23.20 -22.17
C GLN A 161 -14.19 -22.38 -21.29
N THR A 162 -14.67 -21.26 -20.75
CA THR A 162 -13.85 -20.30 -20.01
C THR A 162 -14.35 -20.13 -18.58
N LEU A 163 -13.42 -20.25 -17.63
CA LEU A 163 -13.64 -20.03 -16.20
C LEU A 163 -12.90 -18.77 -15.76
N ALA A 164 -13.59 -17.82 -15.14
CA ALA A 164 -12.98 -16.64 -14.55
C ALA A 164 -13.01 -16.78 -13.02
N LEU A 165 -11.85 -16.87 -12.37
CA LEU A 165 -11.76 -17.17 -10.94
C LEU A 165 -11.13 -16.00 -10.17
N THR A 166 -11.71 -15.61 -9.04
CA THR A 166 -11.08 -14.63 -8.14
C THR A 166 -11.53 -14.79 -6.69
N ALA A 167 -10.73 -14.28 -5.75
CA ALA A 167 -11.11 -14.18 -4.34
C ALA A 167 -12.08 -13.03 -4.04
N THR A 168 -11.97 -11.93 -4.78
CA THR A 168 -12.63 -10.66 -4.44
C THR A 168 -13.11 -9.98 -5.71
N ALA A 169 -14.43 -9.83 -5.84
CA ALA A 169 -15.03 -9.03 -6.91
C ALA A 169 -16.35 -8.44 -6.43
N THR A 170 -16.44 -7.11 -6.45
CA THR A 170 -17.69 -6.37 -6.26
C THR A 170 -18.65 -6.64 -7.43
N PRO A 171 -19.96 -6.34 -7.30
CA PRO A 171 -20.93 -6.54 -8.39
C PRO A 171 -20.50 -5.92 -9.72
N THR A 172 -19.97 -4.69 -9.67
CA THR A 172 -19.44 -3.98 -10.84
C THR A 172 -18.26 -4.72 -11.46
N VAL A 173 -17.31 -5.18 -10.65
CA VAL A 173 -16.17 -5.97 -11.14
C VAL A 173 -16.68 -7.26 -11.79
N ARG A 174 -17.61 -7.99 -11.17
CA ARG A 174 -18.15 -9.24 -11.74
C ARG A 174 -18.75 -9.06 -13.14
N ALA A 175 -19.55 -8.01 -13.32
CA ALA A 175 -20.14 -7.68 -14.61
C ALA A 175 -19.07 -7.32 -15.65
N ASP A 176 -18.09 -6.51 -15.26
CA ASP A 176 -16.97 -6.07 -16.11
C ASP A 176 -16.10 -7.27 -16.54
N LEU A 177 -15.82 -8.22 -15.64
CA LEU A 177 -15.09 -9.45 -15.95
C LEU A 177 -15.79 -10.29 -17.02
N CYS A 178 -17.09 -10.48 -16.89
CA CYS A 178 -17.88 -11.23 -17.86
C CYS A 178 -17.83 -10.55 -19.24
N ALA A 179 -17.94 -9.22 -19.28
CA ALA A 179 -17.88 -8.44 -20.51
C ALA A 179 -16.50 -8.47 -21.17
N ILE A 180 -15.42 -8.22 -20.42
CA ILE A 180 -14.04 -8.16 -20.95
C ILE A 180 -13.58 -9.52 -21.49
N LEU A 181 -13.87 -10.60 -20.77
CA LEU A 181 -13.56 -11.96 -21.21
C LEU A 181 -14.57 -12.46 -22.26
N GLY A 182 -15.67 -11.73 -22.44
CA GLY A 182 -16.74 -12.02 -23.39
C GLY A 182 -17.55 -13.26 -23.07
N LEU A 183 -17.59 -13.74 -21.80
CA LEU A 183 -18.18 -15.02 -21.41
C LEU A 183 -19.61 -15.23 -21.95
N ARG A 184 -19.92 -16.43 -22.46
CA ARG A 184 -21.22 -16.75 -23.09
C ARG A 184 -22.18 -17.37 -22.08
N ASP A 185 -23.32 -16.70 -21.84
CA ASP A 185 -24.34 -17.13 -20.86
C ASP A 185 -23.72 -17.65 -19.54
N PRO A 186 -22.84 -16.85 -18.89
CA PRO A 186 -22.04 -17.35 -17.80
C PRO A 186 -22.88 -17.62 -16.56
N ALA A 187 -22.61 -18.74 -15.89
CA ALA A 187 -23.02 -18.88 -14.50
C ALA A 187 -22.14 -17.99 -13.62
N VAL A 188 -22.74 -17.14 -12.79
CA VAL A 188 -22.01 -16.29 -11.82
C VAL A 188 -22.19 -16.89 -10.44
N ILE A 189 -21.12 -17.47 -9.90
CA ILE A 189 -21.12 -18.15 -8.61
C ILE A 189 -20.38 -17.28 -7.60
N VAL A 190 -21.11 -16.79 -6.61
CA VAL A 190 -20.57 -16.03 -5.48
C VAL A 190 -20.90 -16.80 -4.21
N THR A 191 -19.88 -17.09 -3.41
CA THR A 191 -20.08 -17.66 -2.07
C THR A 191 -19.68 -16.64 -1.02
N GLY A 192 -20.34 -16.68 0.14
CA GLY A 192 -20.21 -15.66 1.19
C GLY A 192 -18.77 -15.27 1.50
N PHE A 193 -18.57 -13.98 1.75
CA PHE A 193 -17.28 -13.41 2.12
C PHE A 193 -17.03 -13.50 3.63
N ASP A 194 -17.89 -14.21 4.36
CA ASP A 194 -17.75 -14.32 5.80
C ASP A 194 -16.57 -15.23 6.20
N ARG A 195 -15.83 -14.74 7.21
CA ARG A 195 -14.74 -15.45 7.87
C ARG A 195 -15.03 -15.40 9.37
N PRO A 196 -15.96 -16.24 9.87
CA PRO A 196 -16.40 -16.15 11.25
C PRO A 196 -15.26 -16.42 12.24
N ASN A 197 -14.22 -17.15 11.82
CA ASN A 197 -13.04 -17.43 12.62
C ASN A 197 -12.05 -16.25 12.74
N LEU A 198 -12.28 -15.14 12.04
CA LEU A 198 -11.37 -13.98 12.00
C LEU A 198 -11.91 -12.81 12.85
N ALA A 199 -11.15 -12.41 13.87
CA ALA A 199 -11.45 -11.21 14.66
C ALA A 199 -10.72 -9.99 14.08
N CYS A 200 -11.46 -9.04 13.51
CA CYS A 200 -10.91 -7.81 12.96
C CYS A 200 -10.85 -6.71 14.03
N ARG A 201 -9.71 -6.03 14.15
CA ARG A 201 -9.50 -4.92 15.10
C ARG A 201 -8.79 -3.76 14.43
N VAL A 202 -9.14 -2.53 14.81
CA VAL A 202 -8.41 -1.32 14.42
C VAL A 202 -7.89 -0.63 15.67
N GLN A 203 -6.57 -0.57 15.82
CA GLN A 203 -5.90 0.11 16.92
C GLN A 203 -5.33 1.43 16.42
N LYS A 204 -5.83 2.55 16.94
CA LYS A 204 -5.31 3.88 16.59
C LYS A 204 -3.94 4.09 17.25
N VAL A 205 -2.97 4.55 16.47
CA VAL A 205 -1.62 4.89 16.94
C VAL A 205 -1.16 6.22 16.34
N ARG A 206 -0.31 6.96 17.05
CA ARG A 206 0.23 8.25 16.56
C ARG A 206 1.32 8.10 15.49
N GLY A 207 1.85 6.89 15.29
CA GLY A 207 2.92 6.56 14.35
C GLY A 207 4.31 6.51 15.02
N GLY A 208 5.35 6.29 14.22
CA GLY A 208 6.75 6.20 14.69
C GLY A 208 6.95 5.13 15.78
N ALA A 209 7.64 5.50 16.87
CA ALA A 209 7.98 4.58 17.96
C ALA A 209 6.76 3.96 18.67
N GLU A 210 5.64 4.69 18.77
CA GLU A 210 4.40 4.16 19.36
C GLU A 210 3.85 3.00 18.54
N ARG A 211 3.94 3.09 17.21
CA ARG A 211 3.54 2.02 16.32
C ARG A 211 4.45 0.80 16.43
N GLU A 212 5.77 1.01 16.51
CA GLU A 212 6.72 -0.09 16.73
C GLU A 212 6.44 -0.82 18.05
N GLN A 213 6.21 -0.06 19.13
CA GLN A 213 5.89 -0.62 20.44
C GLN A 213 4.56 -1.39 20.40
N ALA A 214 3.51 -0.80 19.81
CA ALA A 214 2.21 -1.45 19.65
C ALA A 214 2.31 -2.74 18.83
N LEU A 215 3.11 -2.75 17.75
CA LEU A 215 3.36 -3.95 16.95
C LEU A 215 4.03 -5.06 17.78
N VAL A 216 5.09 -4.72 18.52
CA VAL A 216 5.82 -5.69 19.35
C VAL A 216 4.90 -6.25 20.44
N GLU A 217 4.11 -5.41 21.09
CA GLU A 217 3.13 -5.84 22.09
C GLU A 217 2.06 -6.74 21.49
N LEU A 218 1.48 -6.34 20.35
CA LEU A 218 0.48 -7.12 19.63
C LEU A 218 1.01 -8.51 19.28
N VAL A 219 2.22 -8.60 18.72
CA VAL A 219 2.83 -9.88 18.37
C VAL A 219 3.14 -10.73 19.60
N LYS A 220 3.58 -10.12 20.70
CA LYS A 220 3.84 -10.83 21.96
C LYS A 220 2.55 -11.33 22.62
N GLN A 221 1.46 -10.58 22.53
CA GLN A 221 0.15 -10.89 23.13
C GLN A 221 -0.65 -11.91 22.32
N SER A 222 -0.74 -11.71 21.00
CA SER A 222 -1.33 -12.70 20.07
C SER A 222 -0.53 -14.00 20.04
N ALA A 223 0.76 -13.88 20.35
CA ALA A 223 1.79 -14.88 20.43
C ALA A 223 1.80 -15.86 19.25
N VAL A 224 2.86 -15.71 18.43
CA VAL A 224 3.54 -16.78 17.67
C VAL A 224 3.50 -18.18 18.32
N ARG A 225 3.37 -18.26 19.65
CA ARG A 225 3.18 -19.51 20.41
C ARG A 225 2.05 -20.41 19.91
N ARG A 226 1.06 -19.91 19.15
CA ARG A 226 -0.04 -20.71 18.57
C ARG A 226 -0.01 -20.83 17.03
N GLY A 227 0.99 -20.25 16.36
CA GLY A 227 1.13 -20.30 14.90
C GLY A 227 1.89 -19.10 14.32
N ALA A 228 1.80 -18.89 13.00
CA ALA A 228 2.54 -17.82 12.33
C ALA A 228 1.88 -16.44 12.46
N ALA A 229 2.65 -15.39 12.17
CA ALA A 229 2.14 -14.04 11.98
C ALA A 229 2.66 -13.39 10.69
N LEU A 230 1.84 -12.55 10.06
CA LEU A 230 2.22 -11.71 8.93
C LEU A 230 2.07 -10.24 9.33
N VAL A 231 3.04 -9.42 8.94
CA VAL A 231 3.04 -7.98 9.21
C VAL A 231 3.16 -7.23 7.89
N TYR A 232 2.09 -6.55 7.48
CA TYR A 232 2.01 -5.79 6.23
C TYR A 232 2.34 -4.32 6.44
N ALA A 233 3.24 -3.81 5.59
CA ALA A 233 3.69 -2.43 5.55
C ALA A 233 3.50 -1.81 4.16
N GLY A 234 3.22 -0.52 4.11
CA GLY A 234 2.96 0.22 2.87
C GLY A 234 4.22 0.57 2.07
N SER A 235 5.41 0.37 2.64
CA SER A 235 6.68 0.65 1.97
C SER A 235 7.78 -0.33 2.40
N ARG A 236 8.83 -0.45 1.58
CA ARG A 236 10.02 -1.28 1.87
C ARG A 236 10.66 -0.85 3.19
N LYS A 237 10.86 0.45 3.35
CA LYS A 237 11.39 1.07 4.58
C LYS A 237 10.56 0.71 5.83
N ASN A 238 9.24 0.73 5.73
CA ASN A 238 8.39 0.38 6.88
C ASN A 238 8.39 -1.13 7.16
N ALA A 239 8.53 -1.98 6.13
CA ALA A 239 8.70 -3.43 6.31
C ALA A 239 10.03 -3.75 7.01
N GLU A 240 11.12 -3.11 6.60
CA GLU A 240 12.43 -3.20 7.25
C GLU A 240 12.38 -2.70 8.70
N ALA A 241 11.78 -1.53 8.95
CA ALA A 241 11.63 -1.00 10.32
C ALA A 241 10.79 -1.92 11.23
N ALA A 242 9.72 -2.51 10.70
CA ALA A 242 8.92 -3.50 11.43
C ALA A 242 9.72 -4.77 11.73
N HIS A 243 10.50 -5.26 10.77
CA HIS A 243 11.41 -6.39 10.95
C HIS A 243 12.44 -6.10 12.05
N GLU A 244 13.14 -4.96 11.99
CA GLU A 244 14.13 -4.55 12.99
C GLU A 244 13.52 -4.40 14.39
N ALA A 245 12.32 -3.84 14.51
CA ALA A 245 11.63 -3.72 15.80
C ALA A 245 11.28 -5.09 16.41
N LEU A 246 10.82 -6.04 15.58
CA LEU A 246 10.48 -7.39 16.00
C LEU A 246 11.73 -8.22 16.34
N GLU A 247 12.80 -8.08 15.56
CA GLU A 247 14.07 -8.75 15.80
C GLU A 247 14.73 -8.26 17.10
N ARG A 248 14.77 -6.93 17.33
CA ARG A 248 15.22 -6.35 18.61
C ARG A 248 14.42 -6.86 19.81
N ALA A 249 13.16 -7.22 19.60
CA ALA A 249 12.31 -7.80 20.63
C ALA A 249 12.52 -9.31 20.85
N GLY A 250 13.48 -9.93 20.14
CA GLY A 250 13.85 -11.35 20.25
C GLY A 250 12.96 -12.30 19.45
N LEU A 251 12.25 -11.81 18.44
CA LEU A 251 11.30 -12.61 17.66
C LEU A 251 11.90 -13.08 16.32
N ARG A 252 11.59 -14.31 15.92
CA ARG A 252 12.04 -14.90 14.65
C ARG A 252 11.27 -14.34 13.46
N CYS A 253 11.69 -13.17 12.99
CA CYS A 253 11.05 -12.42 11.92
C CYS A 253 11.96 -12.38 10.68
N GLY A 254 11.40 -12.65 9.50
CA GLY A 254 12.03 -12.34 8.22
C GLY A 254 11.45 -11.07 7.58
N VAL A 255 12.17 -10.46 6.65
CA VAL A 255 11.69 -9.35 5.83
C VAL A 255 11.43 -9.81 4.39
N TYR A 256 10.35 -9.35 3.77
CA TYR A 256 10.04 -9.66 2.37
C TYR A 256 9.47 -8.46 1.61
N HIS A 257 10.16 -8.02 0.55
CA HIS A 257 9.64 -7.00 -0.35
C HIS A 257 10.29 -7.08 -1.73
N GLY A 258 9.70 -6.42 -2.73
CA GLY A 258 10.18 -6.44 -4.12
C GLY A 258 11.59 -5.89 -4.36
N GLY A 259 12.18 -5.19 -3.37
CA GLY A 259 13.58 -4.74 -3.42
C GLY A 259 14.62 -5.83 -3.12
N LEU A 260 14.22 -6.98 -2.57
CA LEU A 260 15.12 -8.12 -2.35
C LEU A 260 15.36 -8.84 -3.68
N ASP A 261 16.57 -9.37 -3.87
CA ASP A 261 16.85 -10.26 -5.00
C ASP A 261 16.04 -11.57 -4.92
N ALA A 262 15.99 -12.31 -6.02
CA ALA A 262 15.18 -13.52 -6.12
C ALA A 262 15.65 -14.62 -5.14
N ALA A 263 16.95 -14.73 -4.88
CA ALA A 263 17.51 -15.75 -3.99
C ALA A 263 17.12 -15.48 -2.53
N ALA A 264 17.24 -14.23 -2.07
CA ALA A 264 16.84 -13.79 -0.75
C ALA A 264 15.33 -13.96 -0.52
N ARG A 265 14.49 -13.61 -1.51
CA ARG A 265 13.04 -13.84 -1.44
C ARG A 265 12.71 -15.32 -1.28
N ASN A 266 13.32 -16.18 -2.09
CA ASN A 266 13.11 -17.62 -2.02
C ASN A 266 13.56 -18.19 -0.67
N ALA A 267 14.73 -17.77 -0.17
CA ALA A 267 15.24 -18.22 1.12
C ALA A 267 14.30 -17.85 2.28
N VAL A 268 13.79 -16.62 2.32
CA VAL A 268 12.83 -16.19 3.37
C VAL A 268 11.51 -16.97 3.28
N GLN A 269 10.99 -17.17 2.07
CA GLN A 269 9.76 -17.93 1.85
C GLN A 269 9.91 -19.39 2.28
N GLU A 270 11.03 -20.02 1.93
CA GLU A 270 11.33 -21.41 2.29
C GLU A 270 11.48 -21.59 3.81
N ARG A 271 12.22 -20.69 4.48
CA ARG A 271 12.38 -20.71 5.95
C ARG A 271 11.04 -20.51 6.67
N PHE A 272 10.16 -19.67 6.12
CA PHE A 272 8.82 -19.49 6.67
C PHE A 272 7.93 -20.72 6.47
N ALA A 273 8.00 -21.37 5.29
CA ALA A 273 7.28 -22.61 5.00
C ALA A 273 7.75 -23.77 5.90
N LYS A 274 9.07 -23.89 6.13
CA LYS A 274 9.68 -24.88 7.04
C LYS A 274 9.49 -24.57 8.53
N LYS A 275 8.76 -23.50 8.87
CA LYS A 275 8.52 -23.04 10.26
C LYS A 275 9.79 -22.69 11.04
N GLU A 276 10.87 -22.33 10.33
CA GLU A 276 12.07 -21.76 10.94
C GLU A 276 11.87 -20.29 11.32
N LEU A 277 11.03 -19.60 10.54
CA LEU A 277 10.52 -18.26 10.84
C LEU A 277 9.06 -18.35 11.29
N ASP A 278 8.72 -17.56 12.29
CA ASP A 278 7.35 -17.45 12.79
C ASP A 278 6.64 -16.22 12.25
N LEU A 279 7.41 -15.19 11.89
CA LEU A 279 6.93 -13.90 11.44
C LEU A 279 7.54 -13.52 10.11
N ILE A 280 6.75 -12.84 9.29
CA ILE A 280 7.25 -12.12 8.13
C ILE A 280 6.73 -10.68 8.16
N ALA A 281 7.64 -9.72 8.14
CA ALA A 281 7.35 -8.32 7.85
C ALA A 281 7.52 -8.07 6.36
N ALA A 282 6.49 -7.53 5.71
CA ALA A 282 6.44 -7.49 4.27
C ALA A 282 5.64 -6.34 3.70
N THR A 283 5.91 -5.99 2.44
CA THR A 283 4.94 -5.25 1.63
C THR A 283 3.90 -6.21 1.03
N ASN A 284 2.91 -5.67 0.31
CA ASN A 284 1.94 -6.45 -0.47
C ASN A 284 2.57 -7.46 -1.45
N ALA A 285 3.87 -7.34 -1.74
CA ALA A 285 4.63 -8.32 -2.52
C ALA A 285 4.67 -9.71 -1.88
N PHE A 286 4.53 -9.80 -0.55
CA PHE A 286 4.46 -11.09 0.14
C PHE A 286 3.01 -11.52 0.32
N GLY A 287 2.63 -12.67 -0.23
CA GLY A 287 1.31 -13.19 0.06
C GLY A 287 0.82 -14.21 -0.94
N MET A 288 0.89 -13.88 -2.22
CA MET A 288 0.29 -14.72 -3.25
C MET A 288 1.16 -15.99 -3.43
N GLY A 289 0.69 -17.13 -2.91
CA GLY A 289 1.46 -18.39 -2.86
C GLY A 289 1.85 -18.88 -1.46
N ILE A 290 1.53 -18.15 -0.38
CA ILE A 290 1.76 -18.66 0.98
C ILE A 290 0.78 -19.80 1.28
N ASP A 291 1.30 -21.00 1.50
CA ASP A 291 0.54 -22.19 1.94
C ASP A 291 0.84 -22.54 3.41
N ARG A 292 0.59 -21.57 4.30
CA ARG A 292 0.69 -21.77 5.75
C ARG A 292 -0.71 -21.62 6.36
N ALA A 293 -1.36 -22.74 6.67
CA ALA A 293 -2.72 -22.73 7.19
C ALA A 293 -2.83 -22.21 8.63
N ASP A 294 -1.72 -22.29 9.39
CA ASP A 294 -1.63 -21.96 10.80
C ASP A 294 -1.25 -20.48 11.10
N VAL A 295 -1.52 -19.54 10.18
CA VAL A 295 -1.34 -18.10 10.43
C VAL A 295 -2.42 -17.62 11.43
N ARG A 296 -2.00 -17.09 12.58
CA ARG A 296 -2.86 -16.64 13.68
C ARG A 296 -3.05 -15.14 13.76
N LEU A 297 -2.07 -14.37 13.26
CA LEU A 297 -2.15 -12.93 13.24
C LEU A 297 -1.79 -12.41 11.84
N VAL A 298 -2.61 -11.51 11.31
CA VAL A 298 -2.22 -10.59 10.25
C VAL A 298 -2.29 -9.18 10.81
N ALA A 299 -1.16 -8.51 10.88
CA ALA A 299 -1.05 -7.14 11.37
C ALA A 299 -0.73 -6.18 10.21
N HIS A 300 -1.34 -5.00 10.20
CA HIS A 300 -1.05 -3.95 9.24
C HIS A 300 -0.43 -2.77 9.98
N VAL A 301 0.84 -2.46 9.73
CA VAL A 301 1.52 -1.28 10.30
C VAL A 301 1.24 -0.01 9.51
N ASP A 302 0.74 -0.16 8.30
CA ASP A 302 0.23 0.94 7.47
C ASP A 302 -1.14 0.55 6.91
N LEU A 303 -1.99 1.55 6.69
CA LEU A 303 -3.28 1.40 6.00
C LEU A 303 -3.06 0.85 4.58
N PRO A 304 -3.75 -0.23 4.19
CA PRO A 304 -3.84 -0.66 2.80
C PRO A 304 -4.51 0.38 1.91
N GLY A 305 -4.22 0.37 0.60
CA GLY A 305 -4.80 1.32 -0.36
C GLY A 305 -6.29 1.10 -0.63
N SER A 306 -6.85 -0.06 -0.27
CA SER A 306 -8.25 -0.40 -0.50
C SER A 306 -8.76 -1.47 0.48
N LEU A 307 -10.08 -1.58 0.60
CA LEU A 307 -10.71 -2.62 1.44
C LEU A 307 -10.54 -4.02 0.83
N GLU A 308 -10.41 -4.11 -0.50
CA GLU A 308 -10.08 -5.35 -1.21
C GLU A 308 -8.70 -5.87 -0.86
N ALA A 309 -7.68 -5.02 -0.92
CA ALA A 309 -6.33 -5.39 -0.56
C ALA A 309 -6.29 -5.85 0.90
N TYR A 310 -6.90 -5.08 1.80
CA TYR A 310 -7.03 -5.45 3.21
C TYR A 310 -7.70 -6.81 3.39
N TYR A 311 -8.85 -7.05 2.76
CA TYR A 311 -9.60 -8.30 2.90
C TYR A 311 -8.82 -9.52 2.37
N GLN A 312 -8.12 -9.36 1.24
CA GLN A 312 -7.26 -10.42 0.70
C GLN A 312 -6.10 -10.76 1.63
N GLU A 313 -5.46 -9.73 2.19
CA GLU A 313 -4.31 -9.85 3.09
C GLU A 313 -4.70 -10.51 4.41
N ILE A 314 -5.78 -10.06 5.05
CA ILE A 314 -6.27 -10.66 6.31
C ILE A 314 -6.84 -12.07 6.10
N GLY A 315 -7.36 -12.37 4.90
CA GLY A 315 -7.89 -13.69 4.54
C GLY A 315 -6.83 -14.81 4.57
N ARG A 316 -5.54 -14.44 4.67
CA ARG A 316 -4.42 -15.37 4.88
C ARG A 316 -4.40 -15.97 6.27
N ALA A 317 -5.02 -15.32 7.26
CA ALA A 317 -5.12 -15.83 8.61
C ALA A 317 -6.18 -16.94 8.70
N GLY A 318 -5.96 -17.91 9.60
CA GLY A 318 -6.98 -18.87 10.01
C GLY A 318 -7.53 -19.76 8.89
N ARG A 319 -6.71 -20.17 7.91
CA ARG A 319 -7.18 -21.01 6.78
C ARG A 319 -7.56 -22.43 7.19
N ASP A 320 -7.07 -22.88 8.34
CA ASP A 320 -7.48 -24.09 9.05
C ASP A 320 -8.84 -23.96 9.76
N GLY A 321 -9.50 -22.80 9.67
CA GLY A 321 -10.77 -22.51 10.34
C GLY A 321 -10.64 -22.19 11.82
N GLN A 322 -9.44 -22.26 12.39
CA GLN A 322 -9.19 -21.93 13.80
C GLN A 322 -9.22 -20.42 14.04
N PRO A 323 -9.45 -19.96 15.29
CA PRO A 323 -9.47 -18.54 15.61
C PRO A 323 -8.19 -17.82 15.18
N ALA A 324 -8.35 -16.70 14.49
CA ALA A 324 -7.26 -15.83 14.06
C ALA A 324 -7.64 -14.36 14.19
N GLU A 325 -6.64 -13.48 14.18
CA GLU A 325 -6.82 -12.04 14.35
C GLU A 325 -6.26 -11.25 13.17
N ALA A 326 -6.95 -10.18 12.83
CA ALA A 326 -6.55 -9.19 11.85
C ALA A 326 -6.52 -7.82 12.52
N VAL A 327 -5.34 -7.22 12.68
CA VAL A 327 -5.18 -5.95 13.42
C VAL A 327 -4.56 -4.87 12.54
N LEU A 328 -5.28 -3.77 12.37
CA LEU A 328 -4.78 -2.58 11.68
C LEU A 328 -4.30 -1.53 12.69
N LEU A 329 -3.00 -1.21 12.66
CA LEU A 329 -2.41 -0.09 13.41
C LEU A 329 -2.65 1.21 12.62
N PHE A 330 -3.82 1.81 12.82
CA PHE A 330 -4.26 2.97 12.06
C PHE A 330 -3.57 4.26 12.53
N SER A 331 -3.01 5.01 11.58
CA SER A 331 -2.49 6.36 11.83
C SER A 331 -2.77 7.31 10.66
N GLU A 332 -2.91 8.60 10.93
CA GLU A 332 -3.06 9.62 9.89
C GLU A 332 -1.83 9.70 8.95
N GLN A 333 -0.64 9.31 9.44
CA GLN A 333 0.56 9.21 8.61
C GLN A 333 0.41 8.13 7.54
N SER A 334 -0.25 7.02 7.86
CA SER A 334 -0.48 5.94 6.90
C SER A 334 -1.51 6.30 5.82
N VAL A 335 -2.47 7.18 6.11
CA VAL A 335 -3.38 7.75 5.10
C VAL A 335 -2.59 8.58 4.10
N ARG A 336 -1.74 9.49 4.58
CA ARG A 336 -0.88 10.32 3.72
C ARG A 336 0.09 9.52 2.87
N LEU A 337 0.58 8.39 3.39
CA LEU A 337 1.40 7.48 2.61
C LEU A 337 0.61 6.93 1.42
N GLN A 338 -0.65 6.51 1.61
CA GLN A 338 -1.48 6.01 0.51
C GLN A 338 -1.84 7.12 -0.48
N GLU A 339 -2.16 8.34 -0.02
CA GLU A 339 -2.37 9.50 -0.90
C GLU A 339 -1.12 9.76 -1.78
N PHE A 340 0.07 9.72 -1.17
CA PHE A 340 1.33 9.86 -1.89
C PHE A 340 1.56 8.72 -2.90
N LEU A 341 1.23 7.47 -2.55
CA LEU A 341 1.32 6.34 -3.48
C LEU A 341 0.35 6.49 -4.67
N ILE A 342 -0.87 6.98 -4.44
CA ILE A 342 -1.83 7.29 -5.51
C ILE A 342 -1.25 8.37 -6.45
N ASP A 343 -0.67 9.43 -5.90
CA ASP A 343 -0.03 10.49 -6.70
C ASP A 343 1.15 9.97 -7.53
N LEU A 344 1.92 9.00 -7.01
CA LEU A 344 3.00 8.33 -7.76
C LEU A 344 2.46 7.40 -8.85
N SER A 345 1.36 6.68 -8.60
CA SER A 345 0.74 5.78 -9.58
C SER A 345 0.00 6.54 -10.69
N HIS A 346 -0.47 7.75 -10.40
CA HIS A 346 -1.21 8.61 -11.32
C HIS A 346 -0.54 9.98 -11.46
N PRO A 347 0.67 10.03 -12.07
CA PRO A 347 1.37 11.29 -12.27
C PRO A 347 0.53 12.24 -13.14
N ASP A 348 0.71 13.55 -12.91
CA ASP A 348 0.01 14.59 -13.65
C ASP A 348 0.22 14.43 -15.17
N PRO A 349 -0.85 14.28 -15.98
CA PRO A 349 -0.73 14.13 -17.43
C PRO A 349 0.11 15.24 -18.09
N ALA A 350 0.05 16.47 -17.57
CA ALA A 350 0.86 17.57 -18.07
C ALA A 350 2.36 17.37 -17.80
N LEU A 351 2.71 16.77 -16.66
CA LEU A 351 4.09 16.39 -16.36
C LEU A 351 4.55 15.23 -17.25
N VAL A 352 3.73 14.21 -17.43
CA VAL A 352 4.06 13.07 -18.30
C VAL A 352 4.30 13.54 -19.74
N ARG A 353 3.46 14.46 -20.26
CA ARG A 353 3.68 15.12 -21.56
C ARG A 353 5.03 15.80 -21.61
N ARG A 354 5.35 16.66 -20.65
CA ARG A 354 6.65 17.38 -20.63
C ARG A 354 7.85 16.43 -20.56
N VAL A 355 7.76 15.32 -19.81
CA VAL A 355 8.81 14.29 -19.79
C VAL A 355 8.94 13.64 -21.17
N TYR A 356 7.83 13.27 -21.81
CA TYR A 356 7.83 12.68 -23.14
C TYR A 356 8.42 13.63 -24.20
N ASP A 357 8.00 14.90 -24.21
CA ASP A 357 8.49 15.91 -25.15
C ASP A 357 10.01 16.11 -25.00
N LEU A 358 10.51 16.10 -23.76
CA LEU A 358 11.94 16.23 -23.50
C LEU A 358 12.73 14.99 -23.97
N LEU A 359 12.17 13.79 -23.82
CA LEU A 359 12.74 12.56 -24.37
C LEU A 359 12.73 12.54 -25.90
N CYS A 360 11.70 13.09 -26.56
CA CYS A 360 11.67 13.26 -28.01
C CYS A 360 12.71 14.25 -28.52
N SER A 361 13.02 15.29 -27.72
CA SER A 361 14.00 16.32 -28.07
C SER A 361 15.44 15.94 -27.76
N ALA A 362 15.67 14.83 -27.06
CA ALA A 362 17.00 14.31 -26.82
C ALA A 362 17.52 13.64 -28.11
N ASP A 363 18.60 14.18 -28.67
CA ASP A 363 19.23 13.67 -29.91
C ASP A 363 19.63 12.19 -29.76
N GLU A 364 19.47 11.37 -30.81
CA GLU A 364 19.88 9.95 -30.81
C GLU A 364 21.40 9.77 -30.57
N GLU A 365 22.20 10.77 -30.94
CA GLU A 365 23.65 10.82 -30.68
C GLU A 365 24.00 11.32 -29.26
N SER A 366 23.02 11.89 -28.54
CA SER A 366 23.17 12.44 -27.20
C SER A 366 22.73 11.42 -26.15
N PHE A 367 23.59 11.21 -25.15
CA PHE A 367 23.35 10.26 -24.07
C PHE A 367 21.95 10.42 -23.45
N ALA A 368 21.16 9.34 -23.45
CA ALA A 368 19.80 9.34 -22.88
C ALA A 368 19.78 9.92 -21.45
N PRO A 369 18.80 10.77 -21.09
CA PRO A 369 18.82 11.44 -19.80
C PRO A 369 18.51 10.50 -18.65
N THR A 370 19.14 10.76 -17.51
CA THR A 370 18.81 10.17 -16.22
C THR A 370 17.55 10.83 -15.63
N PRO A 371 16.83 10.17 -14.71
CA PRO A 371 15.74 10.80 -13.97
C PRO A 371 16.15 12.11 -13.26
N HIS A 372 17.42 12.22 -12.85
CA HIS A 372 17.97 13.41 -12.22
C HIS A 372 18.12 14.57 -13.22
N GLU A 373 18.65 14.32 -14.42
CA GLU A 373 18.75 15.31 -15.49
C GLU A 373 17.36 15.78 -15.95
N LEU A 374 16.41 14.86 -16.10
CA LEU A 374 15.01 15.20 -16.40
C LEU A 374 14.38 16.07 -15.29
N SER A 375 14.64 15.74 -14.02
CA SER A 375 14.17 16.48 -12.85
C SER A 375 14.70 17.91 -12.82
N ALA A 376 16.01 18.08 -13.10
CA ALA A 376 16.63 19.39 -13.19
C ALA A 376 16.06 20.22 -14.36
N ALA A 377 15.95 19.62 -15.55
CA ALA A 377 15.44 20.30 -16.74
C ALA A 377 13.98 20.76 -16.60
N LEU A 378 13.13 19.94 -15.97
CA LEU A 378 11.72 20.25 -15.79
C LEU A 378 11.43 21.08 -14.53
N THR A 379 12.42 21.31 -13.67
CA THR A 379 12.26 21.94 -12.36
C THR A 379 11.16 21.26 -11.52
N GLU A 380 11.15 19.93 -11.56
CA GLU A 380 10.15 19.10 -10.88
C GLU A 380 10.84 18.12 -9.93
N PRO A 381 10.26 17.80 -8.76
CA PRO A 381 10.84 16.83 -7.84
C PRO A 381 11.12 15.48 -8.51
N SER A 382 12.31 14.92 -8.26
CA SER A 382 12.80 13.70 -8.93
C SER A 382 11.81 12.52 -8.86
N HIS A 383 11.12 12.31 -7.74
CA HIS A 383 10.13 11.25 -7.61
C HIS A 383 8.90 11.44 -8.52
N ARG A 384 8.48 12.68 -8.82
CA ARG A 384 7.37 12.95 -9.76
C ARG A 384 7.80 12.69 -11.19
N VAL A 385 9.04 13.04 -11.53
CA VAL A 385 9.63 12.77 -12.85
C VAL A 385 9.84 11.26 -13.05
N ASP A 386 10.35 10.56 -12.04
CA ASP A 386 10.50 9.10 -12.10
C ASP A 386 9.14 8.41 -12.23
N ALA A 387 8.10 8.87 -11.53
CA ALA A 387 6.73 8.39 -11.71
C ALA A 387 6.21 8.61 -13.15
N ALA A 388 6.41 9.80 -13.70
CA ALA A 388 6.03 10.13 -15.07
C ALA A 388 6.79 9.28 -16.10
N ALA A 389 8.09 9.09 -15.91
CA ALA A 389 8.90 8.22 -16.76
C ALA A 389 8.49 6.76 -16.65
N ASN A 390 8.27 6.23 -15.44
CA ASN A 390 7.81 4.86 -15.23
C ASN A 390 6.43 4.63 -15.86
N ARG A 391 5.58 5.66 -15.95
CA ARG A 391 4.30 5.58 -16.68
C ARG A 391 4.50 5.40 -18.19
N LEU A 392 5.43 6.15 -18.80
CA LEU A 392 5.79 5.99 -20.22
C LEU A 392 6.40 4.61 -20.47
N ILE A 393 7.26 4.14 -19.55
CA ILE A 393 7.89 2.82 -19.63
C ILE A 393 6.85 1.71 -19.52
N GLY A 394 5.96 1.78 -18.54
CA GLY A 394 4.89 0.80 -18.35
C GLY A 394 3.87 0.79 -19.51
N ALA A 395 3.80 1.87 -20.30
CA ALA A 395 3.00 1.92 -21.51
C ALA A 395 3.74 1.43 -22.76
N GLY A 396 5.03 1.12 -22.66
CA GLY A 396 5.88 0.71 -23.78
C GLY A 396 6.27 1.85 -24.73
N LEU A 397 6.17 3.11 -24.30
CA LEU A 397 6.65 4.28 -25.07
C LEU A 397 8.13 4.60 -24.77
N ALA A 398 8.63 4.14 -23.63
CA ALA A 398 9.97 4.37 -23.18
C ALA A 398 10.54 3.10 -22.54
N ARG A 399 11.86 3.07 -22.35
CA ARG A 399 12.56 1.97 -21.71
C ARG A 399 13.70 2.49 -20.86
N ARG A 400 14.04 1.75 -19.80
CA ARG A 400 15.29 2.00 -19.07
C ARG A 400 16.45 1.39 -19.86
N VAL A 401 17.47 2.20 -20.11
CA VAL A 401 18.74 1.79 -20.72
C VAL A 401 19.83 1.69 -19.65
N GLN A 402 21.09 1.46 -20.06
CA GLN A 402 22.22 1.32 -19.12
C GLN A 402 22.30 2.52 -18.16
N GLU A 403 22.77 2.23 -16.94
CA GLU A 403 22.93 3.22 -15.86
C GLU A 403 21.63 3.90 -15.39
N GLY A 404 20.46 3.30 -15.68
CA GLY A 404 19.17 3.78 -15.18
C GLY A 404 18.58 4.96 -15.97
N ARG A 405 19.17 5.26 -17.13
CA ARG A 405 18.73 6.29 -18.08
C ARG A 405 17.47 5.88 -18.81
N ILE A 406 16.76 6.86 -19.38
CA ILE A 406 15.45 6.66 -20.00
C ILE A 406 15.52 7.10 -21.45
N ALA A 407 15.16 6.21 -22.37
CA ALA A 407 15.07 6.49 -23.79
C ALA A 407 13.68 6.09 -24.30
N LEU A 408 13.25 6.67 -25.43
CA LEU A 408 12.05 6.20 -26.13
C LEU A 408 12.25 4.76 -26.63
N ASP A 409 11.15 4.03 -26.72
CA ASP A 409 11.16 2.70 -27.31
C ASP A 409 10.86 2.79 -28.81
N GLU A 410 11.86 2.57 -29.65
CA GLU A 410 11.75 2.56 -31.12
C GLU A 410 10.77 1.48 -31.63
N GLN A 411 10.51 0.44 -30.82
CA GLN A 411 9.57 -0.64 -31.15
C GLN A 411 8.17 -0.40 -30.56
N ALA A 412 7.91 0.79 -30.02
CA ALA A 412 6.60 1.15 -29.47
C ALA A 412 5.50 0.99 -30.53
N THR A 413 4.55 0.11 -30.26
CA THR A 413 3.36 -0.10 -31.10
C THR A 413 2.14 0.69 -30.60
N VAL A 414 2.29 1.37 -29.47
CA VAL A 414 1.25 2.16 -28.81
C VAL A 414 1.45 3.62 -29.15
N ARG A 415 0.36 4.35 -29.46
CA ARG A 415 0.45 5.78 -29.74
C ARG A 415 0.47 6.57 -28.43
N TYR A 416 1.22 7.66 -28.42
CA TYR A 416 1.33 8.58 -27.30
C TYR A 416 -0.05 9.09 -26.81
N GLU A 417 -0.97 9.42 -27.72
CA GLU A 417 -2.29 9.95 -27.39
C GLU A 417 -3.13 8.96 -26.58
N ASP A 418 -2.95 7.66 -26.84
CA ASP A 418 -3.71 6.60 -26.18
C ASP A 418 -3.18 6.36 -24.75
N VAL A 419 -1.91 6.69 -24.48
CA VAL A 419 -1.27 6.58 -23.16
C VAL A 419 -1.67 7.72 -22.23
N LEU A 420 -1.90 8.91 -22.81
CA LEU A 420 -2.26 10.14 -22.11
C LEU A 420 -3.74 10.52 -22.23
N ASP A 421 -4.64 9.57 -22.45
CA ASP A 421 -6.08 9.85 -22.34
C ASP A 421 -6.40 10.38 -20.93
N GLU A 422 -6.51 11.71 -20.82
CA GLU A 422 -6.74 12.40 -19.56
C GLU A 422 -8.01 11.93 -18.88
N ARG A 423 -9.03 11.55 -19.67
CA ARG A 423 -10.30 11.07 -19.14
C ARG A 423 -10.10 9.75 -18.41
N THR A 424 -9.43 8.77 -19.04
CA THR A 424 -9.12 7.47 -18.41
C THR A 424 -8.18 7.64 -17.22
N LEU A 425 -7.14 8.48 -17.32
CA LEU A 425 -6.20 8.71 -16.22
C LEU A 425 -6.88 9.33 -15.00
N ARG A 426 -7.72 10.37 -15.20
CA ARG A 426 -8.49 10.98 -14.11
C ARG A 426 -9.51 10.01 -13.51
N ALA A 427 -10.18 9.21 -14.35
CA ALA A 427 -11.13 8.21 -13.86
C ALA A 427 -10.45 7.17 -12.96
N ARG A 428 -9.26 6.68 -13.33
CA ARG A 428 -8.49 5.74 -12.51
C ARG A 428 -8.04 6.32 -11.19
N ARG A 429 -7.46 7.53 -11.22
CA ARG A 429 -7.09 8.25 -10.00
C ARG A 429 -8.30 8.40 -9.05
N THR A 430 -9.44 8.84 -9.60
CA THR A 430 -10.69 9.01 -8.82
C THR A 430 -11.17 7.68 -8.23
N ALA A 431 -11.03 6.58 -8.98
CA ALA A 431 -11.39 5.25 -8.49
C ALA A 431 -10.51 4.81 -7.31
N ASP A 432 -9.19 5.02 -7.40
CA ASP A 432 -8.27 4.68 -6.30
C ASP A 432 -8.44 5.59 -5.08
N GLU A 433 -8.71 6.88 -5.27
CA GLU A 433 -9.09 7.81 -4.19
C GLU A 433 -10.37 7.35 -3.48
N ARG A 434 -11.39 6.88 -4.22
CA ARG A 434 -12.62 6.32 -3.64
C ARG A 434 -12.39 5.02 -2.86
N LYS A 435 -11.50 4.15 -3.34
CA LYS A 435 -11.10 2.93 -2.62
C LYS A 435 -10.41 3.28 -1.30
N LEU A 436 -9.48 4.24 -1.33
CA LEU A 436 -8.80 4.72 -0.13
C LEU A 436 -9.78 5.34 0.86
N ASP A 437 -10.69 6.20 0.39
CA ASP A 437 -11.72 6.80 1.25
C ASP A 437 -12.61 5.73 1.91
N THR A 438 -12.97 4.68 1.18
CA THR A 438 -13.69 3.53 1.73
C THR A 438 -12.88 2.81 2.82
N MET A 439 -11.58 2.60 2.61
CA MET A 439 -10.69 1.99 3.60
C MET A 439 -10.49 2.87 4.85
N VAL A 440 -10.42 4.19 4.68
CA VAL A 440 -10.38 5.16 5.78
C VAL A 440 -11.69 5.15 6.56
N ARG A 441 -12.85 5.10 5.88
CA ARG A 441 -14.16 4.93 6.50
C ARG A 441 -14.25 3.61 7.27
N TYR A 442 -13.72 2.52 6.73
CA TYR A 442 -13.62 1.24 7.44
C TYR A 442 -12.78 1.38 8.73
N ALA A 443 -11.63 2.04 8.68
CA ALA A 443 -10.74 2.18 9.83
C ALA A 443 -11.30 3.12 10.93
N ARG A 444 -11.97 4.20 10.53
CA ARG A 444 -12.53 5.19 11.45
C ARG A 444 -13.92 4.85 11.96
N GLY A 445 -14.71 4.16 11.13
CA GLY A 445 -16.12 3.91 11.38
C GLY A 445 -16.37 3.02 12.59
N ARG A 446 -17.63 3.05 13.05
CA ARG A 446 -18.12 2.29 14.23
C ARG A 446 -19.16 1.24 13.88
N ARG A 447 -19.29 0.90 12.61
CA ARG A 447 -20.02 -0.30 12.20
C ARG A 447 -19.20 -1.52 12.61
N CYS A 448 -19.87 -2.63 12.91
CA CYS A 448 -19.19 -3.93 13.02
C CYS A 448 -18.24 -4.12 11.83
N ARG A 449 -16.97 -4.47 12.10
CA ARG A 449 -15.94 -4.61 11.06
C ARG A 449 -16.31 -5.68 10.03
N ARG A 450 -16.90 -6.79 10.48
CA ARG A 450 -17.41 -7.87 9.61
C ARG A 450 -18.48 -7.32 8.68
N ASP A 451 -19.49 -6.65 9.22
CA ASP A 451 -20.62 -6.15 8.43
C ASP A 451 -20.21 -5.04 7.46
N ALA A 452 -19.19 -4.25 7.82
CA ALA A 452 -18.59 -3.27 6.91
C ALA A 452 -17.89 -3.94 5.71
N ILE A 453 -17.20 -5.07 5.92
CA ILE A 453 -16.57 -5.87 4.87
C ILE A 453 -17.65 -6.55 4.01
N LEU A 454 -18.61 -7.25 4.63
CA LEU A 454 -19.66 -7.97 3.91
C LEU A 454 -20.49 -7.02 3.06
N GLY A 455 -20.98 -5.92 3.64
CA GLY A 455 -21.75 -4.91 2.91
C GLY A 455 -20.98 -4.18 1.79
N TYR A 456 -19.66 -4.33 1.72
CA TYR A 456 -18.86 -3.82 0.59
C TYR A 456 -18.84 -4.80 -0.59
N PHE A 457 -18.72 -6.11 -0.33
CA PHE A 457 -18.60 -7.13 -1.39
C PHE A 457 -19.94 -7.72 -1.85
N GLU A 458 -20.92 -7.73 -0.95
CA GLU A 458 -22.25 -8.30 -1.15
C GLU A 458 -23.23 -7.16 -1.47
N SER A 459 -23.79 -7.15 -2.69
CA SER A 459 -25.03 -6.41 -2.98
C SER A 459 -26.23 -7.21 -2.48
N ASP A 460 -27.40 -6.55 -2.35
CA ASP A 460 -28.72 -6.95 -1.80
C ASP A 460 -29.11 -8.45 -1.71
N GLU A 461 -28.53 -9.35 -2.50
CA GLU A 461 -28.78 -10.80 -2.53
C GLU A 461 -28.37 -11.56 -1.26
N PHE A 462 -27.47 -11.01 -0.42
CA PHE A 462 -27.07 -11.59 0.88
C PHE A 462 -27.35 -10.66 2.08
N ALA A 463 -28.14 -9.61 1.89
CA ALA A 463 -28.50 -8.65 2.93
C ALA A 463 -29.17 -9.29 4.18
N GLY A 464 -29.63 -10.54 4.08
CA GLY A 464 -30.18 -11.32 5.19
C GLY A 464 -29.17 -11.82 6.23
N GLU A 465 -27.86 -11.80 5.97
CA GLU A 465 -26.82 -12.22 6.93
C GLU A 465 -26.11 -11.06 7.65
N VAL A 466 -26.53 -9.82 7.36
CA VAL A 466 -26.12 -8.62 8.12
C VAL A 466 -27.00 -8.52 9.36
N GLY A 467 -26.64 -9.28 10.39
CA GLY A 467 -27.36 -9.28 11.66
C GLY A 467 -27.33 -7.90 12.32
N SER A 468 -28.49 -7.42 12.78
CA SER A 468 -28.62 -6.19 13.58
C SER A 468 -27.82 -6.22 14.89
N GLU A 469 -27.31 -7.38 15.29
CA GLU A 469 -26.56 -7.62 16.55
C GLU A 469 -25.02 -7.51 16.39
N GLY A 470 -24.50 -7.40 15.16
CA GLY A 470 -23.07 -7.38 14.88
C GLY A 470 -22.36 -8.73 15.15
N CYS A 471 -21.05 -8.82 14.88
CA CYS A 471 -20.33 -10.11 14.91
C CYS A 471 -19.88 -10.60 16.30
N GLY A 472 -19.99 -9.76 17.34
CA GLY A 472 -19.55 -10.09 18.72
C GLY A 472 -18.04 -10.32 18.92
N ARG A 473 -17.21 -10.18 17.86
CA ARG A 473 -15.78 -10.55 17.88
C ARG A 473 -14.82 -9.44 17.46
N CYS A 474 -15.29 -8.46 16.69
CA CYS A 474 -14.46 -7.32 16.29
C CYS A 474 -14.29 -6.32 17.44
N ASP A 475 -13.30 -5.46 17.33
CA ASP A 475 -13.04 -4.35 18.26
C ASP A 475 -14.30 -3.53 18.57
N VAL A 476 -15.07 -3.19 17.53
CA VAL A 476 -16.31 -2.42 17.65
C VAL A 476 -17.37 -3.17 18.48
N CYS A 477 -17.67 -4.43 18.13
CA CYS A 477 -18.69 -5.21 18.85
C CYS A 477 -18.28 -5.57 20.28
N ARG A 478 -16.97 -5.62 20.56
CA ARG A 478 -16.44 -5.86 21.91
C ARG A 478 -16.32 -4.58 22.76
N GLY A 479 -16.59 -3.41 22.18
CA GLY A 479 -16.35 -2.12 22.84
C GLY A 479 -14.88 -1.83 23.12
N GLU A 480 -13.95 -2.52 22.44
CA GLU A 480 -12.52 -2.30 22.63
C GLU A 480 -12.13 -0.91 22.10
N GLY A 481 -11.64 -0.05 22.99
CA GLY A 481 -11.25 1.32 22.64
C GLY A 481 -12.41 2.33 22.53
N GLN A 482 -13.63 1.93 22.90
CA GLN A 482 -14.77 2.84 22.99
C GLN A 482 -15.10 3.07 24.47
N GLY A 483 -15.23 4.34 24.88
CA GLY A 483 -15.96 4.64 26.11
C GLY A 483 -17.36 4.03 26.02
N VAL A 484 -17.96 3.67 27.15
CA VAL A 484 -19.36 3.21 27.16
C VAL A 484 -20.27 4.39 26.79
N PRO A 485 -21.19 4.26 25.82
CA PRO A 485 -22.20 5.28 25.56
C PRO A 485 -22.93 5.60 26.87
N ARG A 486 -22.97 6.88 27.21
CA ARG A 486 -23.61 7.35 28.43
C ARG A 486 -24.26 8.70 28.19
N ALA A 487 -25.19 9.04 29.05
CA ALA A 487 -25.68 10.40 29.16
C ALA A 487 -24.50 11.37 29.32
N LEU A 488 -24.50 12.42 28.51
CA LEU A 488 -23.55 13.51 28.62
C LEU A 488 -23.82 14.32 29.89
N THR A 489 -22.76 14.77 30.54
CA THR A 489 -22.85 15.75 31.62
C THR A 489 -23.20 17.13 31.05
N GLU A 490 -23.73 18.03 31.87
CA GLU A 490 -24.09 19.39 31.43
C GLU A 490 -22.94 20.14 30.73
N PRO A 491 -21.67 20.09 31.20
CA PRO A 491 -20.53 20.67 30.47
C PRO A 491 -20.30 20.05 29.09
N GLU A 492 -20.47 18.73 28.97
CA GLU A 492 -20.28 18.00 27.70
C GLU A 492 -21.39 18.29 26.70
N ILE A 493 -22.63 18.47 27.17
CA ILE A 493 -23.75 18.95 26.36
C ILE A 493 -23.43 20.34 25.81
N VAL A 494 -22.87 21.23 26.65
CA VAL A 494 -22.45 22.57 26.19
C VAL A 494 -21.32 22.50 25.18
N GLU A 495 -20.34 21.60 25.34
CA GLU A 495 -19.29 21.37 24.33
C GLU A 495 -19.86 20.88 23.00
N LEU A 496 -20.75 19.89 23.05
CA LEU A 496 -21.50 19.39 21.89
C LEU A 496 -22.24 20.53 21.17
N GLN A 497 -22.97 21.36 21.91
CA GLN A 497 -23.70 22.51 21.37
C GLN A 497 -22.76 23.53 20.73
N LYS A 498 -21.59 23.80 21.32
CA LYS A 498 -20.58 24.70 20.76
C LYS A 498 -19.99 24.18 19.45
N ILE A 499 -19.72 22.88 19.36
CA ILE A 499 -19.22 22.25 18.12
C ILE A 499 -20.28 22.32 17.03
N LEU A 500 -21.51 21.90 17.32
CA LEU A 500 -22.63 21.94 16.37
C LEU A 500 -22.93 23.37 15.91
N SER A 501 -22.93 24.35 16.82
CA SER A 501 -23.08 25.77 16.49
C SER A 501 -21.98 26.27 15.55
N GLY A 502 -20.72 25.84 15.79
CA GLY A 502 -19.60 26.15 14.90
C GLY A 502 -19.79 25.59 13.49
N VAL A 503 -20.24 24.34 13.37
CA VAL A 503 -20.51 23.69 12.08
C VAL A 503 -21.67 24.38 11.35
N VAL A 504 -22.79 24.65 12.04
CA VAL A 504 -23.96 25.34 11.47
C VAL A 504 -23.59 26.74 10.97
N ARG A 505 -22.83 27.50 11.75
CA ARG A 505 -22.37 28.85 11.36
C ARG A 505 -21.37 28.83 10.21
N ALA A 506 -20.64 27.74 10.05
CA ALA A 506 -19.76 27.54 8.91
C ALA A 506 -20.50 27.19 7.60
N ARG A 507 -21.83 26.96 7.64
CA ARG A 507 -22.70 26.82 6.46
C ARG A 507 -22.20 25.82 5.41
N GLY A 508 -21.59 24.72 5.84
CA GLY A 508 -21.03 23.70 4.94
C GLY A 508 -19.89 24.22 4.05
N ARG A 509 -19.12 25.22 4.49
CA ARG A 509 -17.98 25.79 3.73
C ARG A 509 -16.62 25.46 4.34
N ALA A 510 -16.60 24.69 5.42
CA ALA A 510 -15.38 24.36 6.15
C ALA A 510 -15.38 22.87 6.55
N GLY A 511 -14.25 22.21 6.30
CA GLY A 511 -14.00 20.85 6.75
C GLY A 511 -13.52 20.80 8.19
N LYS A 512 -13.41 19.57 8.72
CA LYS A 512 -13.02 19.26 10.10
C LYS A 512 -11.83 20.06 10.64
N ALA A 513 -10.75 20.19 9.85
CA ALA A 513 -9.55 20.91 10.26
C ALA A 513 -9.78 22.40 10.51
N LYS A 514 -10.50 23.07 9.60
CA LYS A 514 -10.84 24.49 9.72
C LYS A 514 -11.83 24.76 10.84
N ILE A 515 -12.83 23.88 11.02
CA ILE A 515 -13.78 23.96 12.13
C ILE A 515 -13.05 23.84 13.47
N ALA A 516 -12.17 22.86 13.64
CA ALA A 516 -11.43 22.71 14.88
C ALA A 516 -10.51 23.90 15.16
N ALA A 517 -9.78 24.38 14.15
CA ALA A 517 -8.90 25.54 14.27
C ALA A 517 -9.68 26.83 14.63
N MET A 518 -10.87 27.01 14.06
CA MET A 518 -11.77 28.10 14.43
C MET A 518 -12.23 27.98 15.89
N LEU A 519 -12.74 26.82 16.29
CA LEU A 519 -13.30 26.61 17.64
C LEU A 519 -12.28 26.85 18.76
N ILE A 520 -11.02 26.47 18.56
CA ILE A 520 -9.93 26.69 19.54
C ILE A 520 -9.29 28.09 19.44
N GLY A 521 -9.66 28.89 18.44
CA GLY A 521 -9.11 30.24 18.25
C GLY A 521 -7.69 30.25 17.69
N ALA A 522 -7.33 29.28 16.84
CA ALA A 522 -6.00 29.16 16.28
C ALA A 522 -5.63 30.39 15.41
N LYS A 523 -4.38 30.86 15.55
CA LYS A 523 -3.82 31.98 14.78
C LYS A 523 -3.04 31.49 13.55
N THR A 524 -3.63 30.61 12.75
CA THR A 524 -3.02 30.08 11.53
C THR A 524 -3.41 30.90 10.30
N LYS A 525 -2.60 30.82 9.23
CA LYS A 525 -2.90 31.48 7.93
C LYS A 525 -4.24 31.03 7.32
N GLU A 526 -4.76 29.88 7.72
CA GLU A 526 -6.04 29.34 7.25
C GLU A 526 -7.26 29.94 7.95
N ILE A 527 -7.06 30.64 9.08
CA ILE A 527 -8.13 31.24 9.89
C ILE A 527 -8.00 32.76 9.93
N VAL A 528 -6.79 33.26 10.20
CA VAL A 528 -6.52 34.69 10.32
C VAL A 528 -6.78 35.40 8.99
N GLY A 529 -7.61 36.45 9.02
CA GLY A 529 -8.00 37.20 7.83
C GLY A 529 -9.07 36.50 6.97
N THR A 530 -9.73 35.46 7.50
CA THR A 530 -10.85 34.77 6.84
C THR A 530 -12.16 35.03 7.58
N TRP A 531 -13.29 34.81 6.89
CA TRP A 531 -14.64 34.91 7.48
C TRP A 531 -14.87 33.99 8.70
N LEU A 532 -14.05 32.95 8.89
CA LEU A 532 -14.14 32.06 10.06
C LEU A 532 -13.72 32.78 11.35
N GLN A 533 -12.83 33.77 11.27
CA GLN A 533 -12.39 34.56 12.43
C GLN A 533 -13.49 35.52 12.92
N GLU A 534 -14.39 35.93 12.03
CA GLU A 534 -15.49 36.86 12.32
C GLU A 534 -16.69 36.16 12.98
N LEU A 535 -16.72 34.83 12.97
CA LEU A 535 -17.81 34.08 13.58
C LEU A 535 -17.75 34.16 15.10
N SER A 536 -18.91 34.27 15.74
CA SER A 536 -19.02 34.26 17.21
C SER A 536 -18.55 32.95 17.87
N THR A 537 -18.32 31.90 17.08
CA THR A 537 -17.79 30.60 17.52
C THR A 537 -16.27 30.52 17.41
N TYR A 538 -15.61 31.56 16.89
CA TYR A 538 -14.14 31.65 16.91
C TYR A 538 -13.64 31.71 18.36
N GLY A 539 -12.77 30.77 18.73
CA GLY A 539 -12.20 30.69 20.08
C GLY A 539 -13.21 30.38 21.18
N ILE A 540 -14.33 29.71 20.88
CA ILE A 540 -15.37 29.35 21.86
C ILE A 540 -15.02 28.12 22.72
N LEU A 541 -14.02 27.35 22.29
CA LEU A 541 -13.45 26.19 22.98
C LEU A 541 -11.92 26.34 23.16
N PRO A 542 -11.42 27.43 23.76
CA PRO A 542 -9.98 27.67 23.88
C PRO A 542 -9.28 26.68 24.83
N GLN A 543 -10.06 26.00 25.68
CA GLN A 543 -9.56 25.01 26.64
C GLN A 543 -9.24 23.66 25.99
N LEU A 544 -9.71 23.39 24.78
CA LEU A 544 -9.48 22.12 24.09
C LEU A 544 -8.32 22.23 23.10
N THR A 545 -7.59 21.15 22.95
CA THR A 545 -6.64 20.95 21.86
C THR A 545 -7.36 20.64 20.55
N ARG A 546 -6.65 20.78 19.43
CA ARG A 546 -7.20 20.45 18.10
C ARG A 546 -7.58 18.98 18.02
N GLU A 547 -6.76 18.10 18.59
CA GLU A 547 -6.96 16.65 18.60
C GLU A 547 -8.18 16.25 19.46
N GLU A 548 -8.42 16.95 20.58
CA GLU A 548 -9.62 16.76 21.40
C GLU A 548 -10.91 17.21 20.70
N VAL A 549 -10.86 18.29 19.93
CA VAL A 549 -11.98 18.72 19.10
C VAL A 549 -12.20 17.74 17.94
N TYR A 550 -11.15 17.19 17.35
CA TYR A 550 -11.26 16.14 16.33
C TYR A 550 -11.96 14.89 16.88
N ALA A 551 -11.57 14.42 18.06
CA ALA A 551 -12.19 13.24 18.68
C ALA A 551 -13.69 13.45 18.93
N ARG A 552 -14.08 14.64 19.39
CA ARG A 552 -15.50 14.99 19.60
C ARG A 552 -16.26 15.09 18.28
N ILE A 553 -15.69 15.74 17.27
CA ILE A 553 -16.30 15.80 15.92
C ILE A 553 -16.51 14.39 15.38
N ASP A 554 -15.52 13.49 15.52
CA ASP A 554 -15.65 12.10 15.07
C ASP A 554 -16.82 11.40 15.78
N VAL A 555 -16.96 11.57 17.10
CA VAL A 555 -18.10 11.01 17.85
C VAL A 555 -19.44 11.55 17.36
N LEU A 556 -19.52 12.84 17.03
CA LEU A 556 -20.74 13.45 16.51
C LEU A 556 -21.07 12.97 15.09
N VAL A 557 -20.06 12.77 14.23
CA VAL A 557 -20.25 12.19 12.90
C VAL A 557 -20.69 10.73 13.02
N ASP A 558 -20.02 9.97 13.88
CA ASP A 558 -20.31 8.56 14.12
C ASP A 558 -21.72 8.34 14.70
N ALA A 559 -22.22 9.30 15.49
CA ALA A 559 -23.57 9.28 16.04
C ALA A 559 -24.64 9.86 15.10
N GLY A 560 -24.28 10.22 13.86
CA GLY A 560 -25.21 10.79 12.89
C GLY A 560 -25.68 12.21 13.21
N LEU A 561 -25.05 12.91 14.17
CA LEU A 561 -25.36 14.30 14.52
C LEU A 561 -24.65 15.29 13.60
N LEU A 562 -23.51 14.89 13.04
CA LEU A 562 -22.81 15.59 11.97
C LEU A 562 -22.71 14.70 10.74
N GLU A 563 -22.64 15.33 9.58
CA GLU A 563 -22.35 14.67 8.32
C GLU A 563 -21.15 15.32 7.65
N SER A 564 -20.45 14.55 6.82
CA SER A 564 -19.34 15.01 6.01
C SER A 564 -19.72 14.88 4.55
N VAL A 565 -19.77 16.00 3.83
CA VAL A 565 -20.28 16.08 2.46
C VAL A 565 -19.15 16.53 1.52
N GLY A 566 -18.99 15.83 0.38
CA GLY A 566 -18.04 16.18 -0.69
C GLY A 566 -16.86 15.21 -0.84
N GLU A 567 -16.46 14.96 -2.09
CA GLU A 567 -15.47 13.93 -2.44
C GLU A 567 -14.00 14.38 -2.26
N ARG A 568 -13.65 15.62 -2.61
CA ARG A 568 -12.24 16.12 -2.61
C ARG A 568 -11.89 17.00 -1.42
N TYR A 569 -12.87 17.75 -0.92
CA TYR A 569 -12.73 18.65 0.24
C TYR A 569 -13.97 18.51 1.13
N PRO A 570 -14.04 17.45 1.95
CA PRO A 570 -15.21 17.19 2.77
C PRO A 570 -15.50 18.37 3.71
N VAL A 571 -16.71 18.90 3.61
CA VAL A 571 -17.24 19.94 4.49
C VAL A 571 -18.15 19.30 5.53
N LEU A 572 -18.18 19.87 6.74
CA LEU A 572 -19.06 19.38 7.79
C LEU A 572 -20.44 20.07 7.71
N GLY A 573 -21.50 19.28 7.84
CA GLY A 573 -22.89 19.69 8.01
C GLY A 573 -23.48 19.13 9.30
N ALA A 574 -24.51 19.78 9.85
CA ALA A 574 -25.28 19.25 10.97
C ALA A 574 -26.56 18.60 10.45
N THR A 575 -26.86 17.38 10.91
CA THR A 575 -28.05 16.64 10.49
C THR A 575 -29.30 17.13 11.22
N GLY A 576 -30.49 16.64 10.83
CA GLY A 576 -31.73 16.91 11.58
C GLY A 576 -31.65 16.50 13.05
N GLU A 577 -31.07 15.33 13.32
CA GLU A 577 -30.82 14.84 14.68
C GLU A 577 -29.77 15.69 15.41
N GLY A 578 -28.71 16.13 14.71
CA GLY A 578 -27.74 17.08 15.27
C GLY A 578 -28.36 18.39 15.69
N LEU A 579 -29.27 18.94 14.89
CA LEU A 579 -29.99 20.16 15.24
C LEU A 579 -30.96 19.95 16.43
N ALA A 580 -31.63 18.81 16.49
CA ALA A 580 -32.48 18.44 17.63
C ALA A 580 -31.66 18.26 18.92
N ALA A 581 -30.50 17.60 18.84
CA ALA A 581 -29.55 17.46 19.94
C ALA A 581 -29.05 18.82 20.41
N MET A 582 -28.71 19.73 19.48
CA MET A 582 -28.28 21.09 19.80
C MET A 582 -29.36 21.88 20.53
N ARG A 583 -30.65 21.69 20.19
CA ARG A 583 -31.81 22.31 20.85
C ARG A 583 -32.29 21.57 22.12
N ARG A 584 -31.65 20.46 22.49
CA ARG A 584 -32.02 19.59 23.62
C ARG A 584 -33.40 18.96 23.47
N GLU A 585 -33.84 18.73 22.23
CA GLU A 585 -35.11 18.07 21.91
C GLU A 585 -35.00 16.54 22.01
N ILE A 586 -33.78 16.00 21.93
CA ILE A 586 -33.48 14.58 22.07
C ILE A 586 -32.43 14.36 23.17
N ALA A 587 -32.58 13.28 23.93
CA ALA A 587 -31.54 12.81 24.83
C ALA A 587 -30.41 12.18 24.00
N VAL A 588 -29.16 12.55 24.29
CA VAL A 588 -28.01 12.06 23.55
C VAL A 588 -27.13 11.24 24.48
N GLU A 589 -26.96 9.96 24.15
CA GLU A 589 -26.02 9.08 24.81
C GLU A 589 -24.85 8.81 23.88
N LEU A 590 -23.67 9.31 24.26
CA LEU A 590 -22.46 9.19 23.45
C LEU A 590 -21.32 8.63 24.28
N PRO A 591 -20.40 7.90 23.64
CA PRO A 591 -19.10 7.58 24.23
C PRO A 591 -18.22 8.84 24.15
N TRP A 592 -18.58 9.86 24.93
CA TRP A 592 -17.95 11.18 24.86
C TRP A 592 -16.48 11.08 25.28
N PRO A 593 -15.53 11.51 24.43
CA PRO A 593 -14.11 11.49 24.77
C PRO A 593 -13.93 12.40 25.97
N GLN A 594 -13.51 11.83 27.10
CA GLN A 594 -13.06 12.66 28.20
C GLN A 594 -11.80 13.39 27.74
N ALA A 595 -11.59 14.61 28.24
CA ALA A 595 -10.24 15.14 28.25
C ALA A 595 -9.39 14.06 28.90
N GLU A 596 -8.39 13.53 28.19
CA GLU A 596 -7.47 12.59 28.82
C GLU A 596 -7.02 13.28 30.11
N PRO A 597 -7.20 12.69 31.31
CA PRO A 597 -6.42 13.18 32.44
C PRO A 597 -5.01 13.23 31.91
N GLU A 598 -4.27 14.32 32.17
CA GLU A 598 -2.85 14.30 31.92
C GLU A 598 -2.36 13.01 32.56
N MET A 599 -2.10 11.98 31.74
CA MET A 599 -1.35 10.84 32.24
C MET A 599 -0.13 11.51 32.84
N PRO A 600 0.30 11.13 34.05
CA PRO A 600 1.56 11.61 34.54
C PRO A 600 2.54 11.27 33.42
N ARG A 601 2.96 12.31 32.68
CA ARG A 601 4.21 12.27 31.95
C ARG A 601 5.13 11.82 33.04
N ALA A 602 5.63 10.58 32.98
CA ALA A 602 6.66 10.10 33.89
C ALA A 602 7.57 11.29 34.11
N SER A 603 7.60 11.82 35.33
CA SER A 603 7.89 13.22 35.61
C SER A 603 9.21 13.61 34.98
N VAL A 604 9.14 14.08 33.74
CA VAL A 604 10.19 14.81 33.10
C VAL A 604 9.96 16.20 33.66
N THR A 605 10.57 16.43 34.83
CA THR A 605 10.52 17.67 35.57
C THR A 605 10.69 18.85 34.62
N ARG A 606 10.09 19.97 35.00
CA ARG A 606 10.13 21.25 34.27
C ARG A 606 11.56 21.72 33.95
N GLU A 607 12.56 21.13 34.60
CA GLU A 607 14.00 21.21 34.28
C GLU A 607 14.36 20.62 32.91
N ARG A 608 13.71 19.54 32.44
CA ARG A 608 14.10 18.85 31.20
C ARG A 608 13.54 19.48 29.91
N ARG A 609 12.52 20.33 30.01
CA ARG A 609 12.03 21.13 28.86
C ARG A 609 12.89 22.37 28.68
N SER A 610 13.34 22.99 29.78
CA SER A 610 14.44 23.96 29.74
C SER A 610 15.76 23.31 29.34
N GLU A 611 16.00 22.02 29.55
CA GLU A 611 17.18 21.31 29.02
C GLU A 611 17.03 20.83 27.57
N LYS A 612 15.87 20.86 26.91
CA LYS A 612 15.78 20.50 25.46
C LYS A 612 15.70 21.71 24.54
N SER A 613 15.10 22.82 25.01
CA SER A 613 15.35 24.14 24.41
C SER A 613 16.71 24.67 24.85
N GLY A 614 17.13 24.38 26.09
CA GLY A 614 18.49 24.53 26.63
C GLY A 614 19.47 23.69 25.85
N ALA A 615 19.46 22.36 25.84
CA ALA A 615 20.42 21.57 25.04
C ALA A 615 20.40 21.82 23.52
N ARG A 616 19.36 22.43 22.94
CA ARG A 616 19.38 22.89 21.53
C ARG A 616 19.97 24.30 21.40
N ALA A 617 19.73 25.19 22.37
CA ALA A 617 20.36 26.50 22.49
C ALA A 617 21.79 26.44 23.07
N GLU A 618 22.13 25.45 23.90
CA GLU A 618 23.41 25.08 24.48
C GLU A 618 24.18 24.18 23.52
N ARG A 619 23.56 23.35 22.65
CA ARG A 619 24.29 22.77 21.50
C ARG A 619 24.54 23.80 20.42
N ALA A 620 23.63 24.75 20.19
CA ALA A 620 23.88 25.87 19.30
C ALA A 620 24.91 26.85 19.91
N ALA A 621 24.88 27.09 21.23
CA ALA A 621 25.85 27.91 21.96
C ALA A 621 27.17 27.18 22.25
N ALA A 622 27.20 25.85 22.37
CA ALA A 622 28.44 25.06 22.46
C ALA A 622 29.06 24.85 21.07
N ALA A 623 28.27 24.75 20.01
CA ALA A 623 28.77 24.84 18.64
C ALA A 623 29.31 26.25 18.35
N SER A 624 28.64 27.32 18.82
CA SER A 624 29.18 28.69 18.69
C SER A 624 30.37 28.97 19.62
N ALA A 625 30.43 28.37 20.81
CA ALA A 625 31.57 28.50 21.74
C ALA A 625 32.79 27.67 21.30
N ALA A 626 32.58 26.51 20.66
CA ALA A 626 33.66 25.76 20.00
C ALA A 626 34.21 26.53 18.78
N GLU A 627 33.33 27.22 18.04
CA GLU A 627 33.70 28.12 16.94
C GLU A 627 34.45 29.38 17.41
N GLU A 628 34.19 29.87 18.62
CA GLU A 628 34.94 30.98 19.26
C GLU A 628 36.35 30.58 19.69
N THR A 629 36.62 29.29 19.94
CA THR A 629 37.95 28.76 20.27
C THR A 629 38.81 28.40 19.05
N TRP A 630 38.23 28.42 17.85
CA TRP A 630 38.95 28.13 16.61
C TRP A 630 39.87 29.28 16.20
N SER A 631 41.06 28.93 15.71
CA SER A 631 41.96 29.93 15.12
C SER A 631 41.32 30.59 13.90
N ARG A 632 41.80 31.79 13.51
CA ARG A 632 41.30 32.48 12.30
C ARG A 632 41.33 31.59 11.05
N GLU A 633 42.35 30.73 10.94
CA GLU A 633 42.45 29.74 9.86
C GLU A 633 41.34 28.67 9.93
N GLN A 634 41.02 28.17 11.12
CA GLN A 634 39.96 27.17 11.32
C GLN A 634 38.58 27.76 11.05
N GLN A 635 38.34 29.02 11.42
CA GLN A 635 37.10 29.74 11.11
C GLN A 635 36.92 29.95 9.60
N ALA A 636 37.99 30.35 8.90
CA ALA A 636 37.97 30.49 7.45
C ALA A 636 37.69 29.15 6.75
N LEU A 637 38.32 28.07 7.21
CA LEU A 637 38.09 26.73 6.68
C LEU A 637 36.66 26.23 6.96
N ALA A 638 36.13 26.46 8.17
CA ALA A 638 34.76 26.09 8.53
C ALA A 638 33.73 26.80 7.63
N GLU A 639 33.95 28.09 7.34
CA GLU A 639 33.07 28.85 6.46
C GLU A 639 33.14 28.35 5.01
N ALA A 640 34.35 28.07 4.50
CA ALA A 640 34.53 27.47 3.19
C ALA A 640 33.81 26.11 3.07
N LEU A 641 33.87 25.29 4.12
CA LEU A 641 33.15 24.00 4.19
C LEU A 641 31.63 24.16 4.26
N ARG A 642 31.11 25.20 4.92
CA ARG A 642 29.66 25.51 4.94
C ARG A 642 29.16 25.95 3.58
N VAL A 643 29.93 26.80 2.89
CA VAL A 643 29.63 27.25 1.53
C VAL A 643 29.61 26.05 0.58
N PHE A 644 30.65 25.22 0.62
CA PHE A 644 30.72 23.99 -0.17
C PHE A 644 29.53 23.06 0.11
N ARG A 645 29.20 22.85 1.39
CA ARG A 645 28.06 22.02 1.81
C ARG A 645 26.74 22.56 1.27
N LEU A 646 26.54 23.88 1.28
CA LEU A 646 25.31 24.51 0.81
C LEU A 646 25.21 24.50 -0.72
N GLN A 647 26.33 24.69 -1.42
CA GLN A 647 26.39 24.58 -2.88
C GLN A 647 26.05 23.16 -3.31
N ARG A 648 26.72 22.15 -2.73
CA ARG A 648 26.45 20.74 -3.06
C ARG A 648 25.02 20.32 -2.71
N ALA A 649 24.48 20.81 -1.60
CA ALA A 649 23.09 20.59 -1.20
C ALA A 649 22.10 21.14 -2.23
N ARG A 650 22.41 22.28 -2.84
CA ARG A 650 21.61 22.87 -3.92
C ARG A 650 21.78 22.08 -5.21
N ASP A 651 23.00 21.71 -5.57
CA ASP A 651 23.31 20.99 -6.80
C ASP A 651 22.70 19.58 -6.82
N GLU A 652 22.60 18.93 -5.66
CA GLU A 652 21.99 17.59 -5.50
C GLU A 652 20.53 17.64 -5.01
N ALA A 653 19.95 18.84 -4.84
CA ALA A 653 18.61 19.05 -4.28
C ALA A 653 18.33 18.31 -2.96
N LEU A 654 19.35 18.18 -2.10
CA LEU A 654 19.28 17.54 -0.78
C LEU A 654 19.39 18.59 0.34
N PRO A 655 18.69 18.45 1.47
CA PRO A 655 18.99 19.21 2.68
C PRO A 655 20.48 19.15 3.07
N ALA A 656 21.08 20.30 3.41
CA ALA A 656 22.53 20.45 3.59
C ALA A 656 23.18 19.49 4.61
N TYR A 657 22.44 19.05 5.63
CA TYR A 657 22.94 18.07 6.60
C TYR A 657 23.13 16.66 5.99
N MET A 658 22.51 16.35 4.85
CA MET A 658 22.67 15.07 4.14
C MET A 658 23.95 15.01 3.31
N VAL A 659 24.46 16.14 2.83
CA VAL A 659 25.79 16.24 2.21
C VAL A 659 26.84 15.82 3.25
N PHE A 660 26.90 16.50 4.39
CA PHE A 660 27.54 15.99 5.61
C PHE A 660 27.07 16.73 6.88
N SER A 661 27.15 16.04 8.02
CA SER A 661 26.66 16.54 9.31
C SER A 661 27.53 17.68 9.88
N ASN A 662 27.03 18.44 10.86
CA ASN A 662 27.86 19.44 11.55
C ASN A 662 29.07 18.80 12.25
N ARG A 663 28.89 17.59 12.81
CA ARG A 663 29.98 16.81 13.40
C ARG A 663 31.05 16.43 12.37
N THR A 664 30.65 16.15 11.13
CA THR A 664 31.58 15.89 10.03
C THR A 664 32.34 17.15 9.64
N LEU A 665 31.69 18.33 9.68
CA LEU A 665 32.32 19.62 9.42
C LEU A 665 33.37 19.95 10.48
N GLU A 666 33.04 19.77 11.76
CA GLU A 666 33.96 19.94 12.88
C GLU A 666 35.19 19.01 12.75
N ASP A 667 34.96 17.73 12.46
CA ASP A 667 36.02 16.73 12.28
C ASP A 667 36.94 17.05 11.06
N LEU A 668 36.41 17.68 10.01
CA LEU A 668 37.21 18.18 8.88
C LEU A 668 38.08 19.39 9.25
N VAL A 669 37.56 20.30 10.06
CA VAL A 669 38.28 21.50 10.54
C VAL A 669 39.40 21.13 11.53
N GLU A 670 39.17 20.10 12.34
CA GLU A 670 40.17 19.59 13.29
C GLU A 670 41.25 18.76 12.62
N ARG A 671 40.87 17.80 11.76
CA ARG A 671 41.83 16.84 11.18
C ARG A 671 42.59 17.37 9.96
N ARG A 672 42.04 18.38 9.26
CA ARG A 672 42.65 19.00 8.06
C ARG A 672 43.23 17.97 7.07
N PRO A 673 42.44 16.98 6.63
CA PRO A 673 42.96 15.88 5.83
C PRO A 673 43.53 16.35 4.49
N THR A 674 44.65 15.78 4.08
CA THR A 674 45.41 16.15 2.87
C THR A 674 45.40 15.07 1.78
N SER A 675 44.80 13.92 2.07
CA SER A 675 44.64 12.78 1.16
C SER A 675 43.23 12.18 1.21
N LEU A 676 42.80 11.49 0.14
CA LEU A 676 41.51 10.77 0.12
C LEU A 676 41.42 9.67 1.19
N ALA A 677 42.56 9.05 1.53
CA ALA A 677 42.64 8.06 2.59
C ALA A 677 42.34 8.67 3.98
N GLU A 678 42.87 9.87 4.25
CA GLU A 678 42.56 10.61 5.47
C GLU A 678 41.11 11.10 5.51
N LEU A 679 40.55 11.51 4.37
CA LEU A 679 39.13 11.86 4.26
C LEU A 679 38.20 10.68 4.59
N GLY A 680 38.58 9.45 4.23
CA GLY A 680 37.84 8.24 4.58
C GLY A 680 37.87 7.88 6.07
N ALA A 681 38.80 8.46 6.85
CA ALA A 681 38.85 8.32 8.30
C ALA A 681 38.01 9.37 9.04
N VAL A 682 37.42 10.34 8.33
CA VAL A 682 36.57 11.39 8.89
C VAL A 682 35.15 10.86 9.14
N TYR A 683 34.60 11.19 10.32
CA TYR A 683 33.29 10.74 10.73
C TYR A 683 32.18 11.16 9.74
N GLY A 684 31.52 10.18 9.12
CA GLY A 684 30.37 10.40 8.24
C GLY A 684 30.70 10.60 6.76
N LEU A 685 31.97 10.46 6.35
CA LEU A 685 32.40 10.40 4.95
C LEU A 685 32.66 8.95 4.52
N GLY A 686 31.58 8.25 4.18
CA GLY A 686 31.63 6.89 3.65
C GLY A 686 32.06 6.84 2.17
N PRO A 687 32.36 5.63 1.63
CA PRO A 687 32.91 5.45 0.28
C PRO A 687 32.05 6.06 -0.83
N THR A 688 30.72 6.04 -0.69
CA THR A 688 29.80 6.66 -1.65
C THR A 688 29.94 8.19 -1.71
N LYS A 689 30.20 8.84 -0.57
CA LYS A 689 30.38 10.30 -0.51
C LYS A 689 31.75 10.73 -1.01
N LEU A 690 32.78 9.94 -0.70
CA LEU A 690 34.12 10.15 -1.23
C LEU A 690 34.15 10.01 -2.76
N ALA A 691 33.43 9.04 -3.32
CA ALA A 691 33.29 8.89 -4.76
C ALA A 691 32.50 10.05 -5.43
N SER A 692 31.59 10.68 -4.68
CA SER A 692 30.69 11.73 -5.21
C SER A 692 31.29 13.13 -5.17
N PHE A 693 32.04 13.47 -4.13
CA PHE A 693 32.60 14.83 -3.97
C PHE A 693 33.93 14.86 -3.19
N GLY A 694 34.59 13.72 -2.99
CA GLY A 694 35.82 13.62 -2.20
C GLY A 694 36.98 14.43 -2.78
N ASP A 695 37.16 14.43 -4.11
CA ASP A 695 38.22 15.18 -4.78
C ASP A 695 38.00 16.69 -4.71
N GLU A 696 36.77 17.15 -4.87
CA GLU A 696 36.40 18.57 -4.75
C GLU A 696 36.58 19.06 -3.30
N LEU A 697 36.16 18.25 -2.34
CA LEU A 697 36.35 18.53 -0.91
C LEU A 697 37.85 18.58 -0.55
N LEU A 698 38.66 17.69 -1.13
CA LEU A 698 40.10 17.67 -0.92
C LEU A 698 40.80 18.87 -1.56
N ALA A 699 40.36 19.29 -2.75
CA ALA A 699 40.86 20.49 -3.42
C ALA A 699 40.56 21.75 -2.59
N LEU A 700 39.35 21.85 -2.03
CA LEU A 700 38.95 22.93 -1.12
C LEU A 700 39.83 22.97 0.13
N LEU A 701 40.04 21.81 0.77
CA LEU A 701 40.88 21.70 1.96
C LEU A 701 42.33 22.13 1.67
N ARG A 702 42.90 21.67 0.56
CA ARG A 702 44.26 22.05 0.15
C ARG A 702 44.38 23.54 -0.15
N ALA A 703 43.39 24.14 -0.82
CA ALA A 703 43.38 25.57 -1.12
C ALA A 703 43.34 26.43 0.15
N GLN A 704 42.57 26.02 1.16
CA GLN A 704 42.49 26.73 2.45
C GLN A 704 43.72 26.52 3.33
N LEU A 705 44.44 25.40 3.18
CA LEU A 705 45.70 25.14 3.88
C LEU A 705 46.92 25.82 3.25
N ALA A 706 46.84 26.23 1.99
CA ALA A 706 47.92 26.88 1.23
C ALA A 706 47.85 28.42 1.20
N ALA A 707 46.79 29.03 1.76
CA ALA A 707 46.64 30.48 1.84
C ALA A 707 47.72 31.09 2.78
N PRO A 708 48.38 32.21 2.41
CA PRO A 708 49.44 32.80 3.21
C PRO A 708 48.93 33.28 4.58
N ARG A 709 49.69 32.95 5.63
CA ARG A 709 49.40 33.19 7.04
C ARG A 709 49.34 34.66 7.44
#